data_AF-A0A9D6MXR1-F1
#
_entry.id   AF-A0A9D6MXR1-F1
#
_cell.length_a   1.000
_cell.length_b   1.000
_cell.length_c   1.000
_cell.angle_alpha   90.00
_cell.angle_beta   90.00
_cell.angle_gamma   90.00
#
_symmetry.space_group_name_H-M   'P 1'
#
loop_
_entity.id
_entity.type
_entity.pdbx_description
1 polymer ?
#
loop_
_entity_poly.entity_id
_entity_poly.type
_entity_poly.pdbx_seq_one_letter_code
_entity_poly.pdbx_strand_id
1 'polypeptide(L)'
;MTAPDARSYRSLTLPLATALAGGLLLVSPLGSGFANFSYDLPFSMGFAATPDEAVVVYMDEESRVELRQSATQDWDRRLHTRLIRELTARHAKVIVFDVLFDHSSEDRSVDDDLAAAMKAHGRVVVAADLRYSANAGQPPAAKALRAIEPISAVTRWGVDQLPVDTDGAIRGMFQDADYASLAGQAALLFSNAPPDAPVRGWIRYYSHGEVIPRVSYHQALATNGLPAGFFENKAVFVGQEPTSGHLQGRGGDAYRTAESRWSGYAMPGVAIHATAFLNLVRGEWLTRLPPIAEFGLVMFLGWGFGWGMSMLRPRPAVCVGLLGIVGVPLVALLAVSAGRTWFSWAVVSGAQIPLAMIWSLARRAGPQLKAAPSLEATPTDRPAIPDHTLLRCIGEGSYGKVWLARSVMGTYRAVKVVFRDRFESDAPFDREFSGIKNFEPHSRSHEGFVDILHVGRNDAAGFFFCVMEIADDAVLGQQINPDTYAPRTLSRELAKHERLPSGECLKIALFLSSALARLHEEGLVHRDIKPSNIVYVQGVPKLADIGLVADVREAKSYVGTAGFIPPEGPGTTQADIYSLGKVLYEISMGMDRRLFPEVPYDLGEGPLDETLKDLNSVILKACARAPSKRYRSAQRMYEDLLGLSEKGKTPATRRPKNG
;
A
#
# COMPACT_ATOMS: atom_id res chain seq x y z
N MET A 1 -64.45 6.67 -1.28
CA MET A 1 -63.04 6.38 -0.93
C MET A 1 -62.17 6.86 -2.08
N THR A 2 -61.62 8.06 -1.96
CA THR A 2 -60.68 8.65 -2.93
C THR A 2 -59.31 7.99 -2.79
N ALA A 3 -58.76 7.49 -3.90
CA ALA A 3 -57.41 6.93 -3.96
C ALA A 3 -56.37 7.98 -3.50
N PRO A 4 -55.34 7.60 -2.73
CA PRO A 4 -54.34 8.54 -2.23
C PRO A 4 -53.52 9.13 -3.38
N ASP A 5 -53.30 10.44 -3.28
CA ASP A 5 -52.68 11.29 -4.28
C ASP A 5 -51.22 10.88 -4.59
N ALA A 6 -50.93 10.56 -5.86
CA ALA A 6 -49.63 10.02 -6.31
C ALA A 6 -48.44 10.98 -6.15
N ARG A 7 -48.68 12.25 -5.76
CA ARG A 7 -47.63 13.21 -5.39
C ARG A 7 -46.97 12.88 -4.05
N SER A 8 -47.66 12.21 -3.14
CA SER A 8 -47.15 11.93 -1.79
C SER A 8 -46.01 10.90 -1.79
N TYR A 9 -46.09 9.87 -2.64
CA TYR A 9 -45.06 8.81 -2.76
C TYR A 9 -43.75 9.29 -3.41
N ARG A 10 -43.77 10.35 -4.22
CA ARG A 10 -42.55 10.94 -4.84
C ARG A 10 -41.71 11.77 -3.87
N SER A 11 -42.21 12.07 -2.67
CA SER A 11 -41.51 12.86 -1.66
C SER A 11 -40.51 12.05 -0.82
N LEU A 12 -40.69 10.73 -0.72
CA LEU A 12 -39.91 9.83 0.14
C LEU A 12 -38.81 9.04 -0.58
N THR A 13 -38.76 9.06 -1.91
CA THR A 13 -37.79 8.27 -2.69
C THR A 13 -36.35 8.74 -2.49
N LEU A 14 -36.09 10.06 -2.50
CA LEU A 14 -34.75 10.59 -2.26
C LEU A 14 -34.26 10.33 -0.83
N PRO A 15 -35.01 10.66 0.24
CA PRO A 15 -34.61 10.34 1.62
C PRO A 15 -34.22 8.88 1.81
N LEU A 16 -34.98 7.97 1.20
CA LEU A 16 -34.69 6.54 1.28
C LEU A 16 -33.42 6.19 0.49
N ALA A 17 -33.25 6.74 -0.72
CA ALA A 17 -32.07 6.48 -1.56
C ALA A 17 -30.77 7.00 -0.90
N THR A 18 -30.79 8.20 -0.31
CA THR A 18 -29.62 8.77 0.38
C THR A 18 -29.30 8.00 1.66
N ALA A 19 -30.31 7.59 2.42
CA ALA A 19 -30.11 6.73 3.58
C ALA A 19 -29.49 5.39 3.18
N LEU A 20 -30.10 4.68 2.21
CA LEU A 20 -29.60 3.39 1.72
C LEU A 20 -28.19 3.47 1.13
N ALA A 21 -27.87 4.52 0.38
CA ALA A 21 -26.52 4.71 -0.16
C ALA A 21 -25.46 4.84 0.95
N GLY A 22 -25.76 5.58 2.02
CA GLY A 22 -24.85 5.68 3.17
C GLY A 22 -24.77 4.38 3.97
N GLY A 23 -25.90 3.70 4.18
CA GLY A 23 -25.92 2.37 4.81
C GLY A 23 -25.08 1.36 4.05
N LEU A 24 -25.18 1.35 2.72
CA LEU A 24 -24.38 0.48 1.84
C LEU A 24 -22.89 0.79 1.92
N LEU A 25 -22.50 2.07 1.88
CA LEU A 25 -21.10 2.47 2.04
C LEU A 25 -20.58 2.06 3.42
N LEU A 26 -21.36 2.21 4.48
CA LEU A 26 -20.92 1.87 5.84
C LEU A 26 -20.61 0.37 6.02
N VAL A 27 -21.36 -0.51 5.35
CA VAL A 27 -21.20 -1.97 5.49
C VAL A 27 -20.35 -2.62 4.40
N SER A 28 -20.03 -1.88 3.32
CA SER A 28 -19.27 -2.41 2.18
C SER A 28 -17.80 -1.97 2.19
N PRO A 29 -16.89 -2.75 1.59
CA PRO A 29 -15.50 -2.35 1.43
C PRO A 29 -15.31 -1.02 0.68
N LEU A 30 -16.27 -0.63 -0.17
CA LEU A 30 -16.26 0.63 -0.90
C LEU A 30 -16.27 1.86 0.01
N GLY A 31 -16.83 1.75 1.23
CA GLY A 31 -16.84 2.83 2.21
C GLY A 31 -15.62 2.88 3.13
N SER A 32 -14.70 1.92 3.06
CA SER A 32 -13.52 1.85 3.94
C SER A 32 -12.69 3.14 3.88
N GLY A 33 -12.50 3.71 2.68
CA GLY A 33 -11.80 4.99 2.52
C GLY A 33 -12.47 6.15 3.26
N PHE A 34 -13.81 6.20 3.31
CA PHE A 34 -14.54 7.21 4.08
C PHE A 34 -14.39 7.00 5.59
N ALA A 35 -14.46 5.75 6.06
CA ALA A 35 -14.25 5.44 7.47
C ALA A 35 -12.82 5.82 7.92
N ASN A 36 -11.81 5.43 7.16
CA ASN A 36 -10.41 5.76 7.41
C ASN A 36 -10.20 7.28 7.43
N PHE A 37 -10.75 8.00 6.44
CA PHE A 37 -10.69 9.46 6.43
C PHE A 37 -11.38 10.11 7.62
N SER A 38 -12.51 9.52 8.07
CA SER A 38 -13.25 10.01 9.23
C SER A 38 -12.43 9.92 10.52
N TYR A 39 -11.58 8.89 10.61
CA TYR A 39 -10.62 8.71 11.70
C TYR A 39 -9.41 9.63 11.58
N ASP A 40 -8.82 9.73 10.38
CA ASP A 40 -7.53 10.42 10.17
C ASP A 40 -7.62 11.95 10.27
N LEU A 41 -8.74 12.55 9.85
CA LEU A 41 -8.88 14.00 9.78
C LEU A 41 -8.70 14.72 11.14
N PRO A 42 -9.27 14.25 12.28
CA PRO A 42 -9.01 14.84 13.58
C PRO A 42 -7.52 15.07 13.91
N PHE A 43 -6.65 14.19 13.43
CA PHE A 43 -5.21 14.27 13.70
C PHE A 43 -4.48 15.33 12.85
N SER A 44 -5.10 15.83 11.77
CA SER A 44 -4.53 16.92 10.95
C SER A 44 -4.38 18.24 11.72
N MET A 45 -5.19 18.45 12.77
CA MET A 45 -5.13 19.64 13.61
C MET A 45 -4.21 19.45 14.83
N GLY A 46 -3.82 18.20 15.11
CA GLY A 46 -3.02 17.83 16.27
C GLY A 46 -3.79 17.81 17.60
N PHE A 47 -3.37 16.93 18.52
CA PHE A 47 -3.76 16.97 19.93
C PHE A 47 -2.58 17.50 20.77
N ALA A 48 -2.77 18.63 21.46
CA ALA A 48 -1.71 19.43 22.07
C ALA A 48 -1.12 18.89 23.40
N ALA A 49 -1.42 17.64 23.80
CA ALA A 49 -0.87 17.10 25.04
C ALA A 49 0.49 16.43 24.76
N THR A 50 1.55 16.90 25.42
CA THR A 50 2.84 16.20 25.48
C THR A 50 2.85 15.24 26.67
N PRO A 51 2.76 13.92 26.44
CA PRO A 51 2.86 12.95 27.51
C PRO A 51 4.28 12.90 28.09
N ASP A 52 4.39 12.86 29.41
CA ASP A 52 5.69 12.84 30.12
C ASP A 52 5.95 11.48 30.79
N GLU A 53 4.96 10.58 30.81
CA GLU A 53 5.01 9.28 31.46
C GLU A 53 5.83 8.24 30.69
N ALA A 54 6.22 8.53 29.44
CA ALA A 54 6.95 7.62 28.56
C ALA A 54 8.15 8.30 27.91
N VAL A 55 9.21 7.52 27.68
CA VAL A 55 10.41 7.90 26.91
C VAL A 55 10.74 6.76 25.95
N VAL A 56 11.16 7.10 24.74
CA VAL A 56 11.65 6.12 23.76
C VAL A 56 13.18 6.17 23.68
N VAL A 57 13.82 5.01 23.81
CA VAL A 57 15.24 4.80 23.59
C VAL A 57 15.42 4.06 22.28
N TYR A 58 15.94 4.75 21.27
CA TYR A 58 16.07 4.21 19.93
C TYR A 58 17.38 3.48 19.71
N MET A 59 17.27 2.23 19.26
CA MET A 59 18.36 1.46 18.68
C MET A 59 18.61 1.95 17.25
N ASP A 60 19.16 3.16 17.13
CA ASP A 60 19.37 3.90 15.89
C ASP A 60 20.74 3.64 15.24
N GLU A 61 20.93 4.16 14.02
CA GLU A 61 22.17 3.99 13.27
C GLU A 61 23.38 4.67 13.95
N GLU A 62 23.16 5.81 14.63
CA GLU A 62 24.21 6.49 15.41
C GLU A 62 24.72 5.58 16.53
N SER A 63 23.81 4.97 17.27
CA SER A 63 24.14 4.04 18.35
C SER A 63 24.77 2.74 17.83
N ARG A 64 24.39 2.29 16.63
CA ARG A 64 25.07 1.14 15.98
C ARG A 64 26.52 1.45 15.69
N VAL A 65 26.81 2.65 15.16
CA VAL A 65 28.18 3.09 14.86
C VAL A 65 28.97 3.24 16.16
N GLU A 66 28.46 3.97 17.15
CA GLU A 66 29.19 4.27 18.38
C GLU A 66 29.41 3.05 19.28
N LEU A 67 28.45 2.14 19.33
CA LEU A 67 28.55 0.90 20.11
C LEU A 67 29.13 -0.26 19.30
N ARG A 68 29.57 -0.03 18.06
CA ARG A 68 30.20 -1.02 17.16
C ARG A 68 29.34 -2.27 16.94
N GLN A 69 28.04 -2.09 16.70
CA GLN A 69 27.09 -3.18 16.48
C GLN A 69 26.97 -3.56 15.00
N SER A 70 26.84 -4.85 14.71
CA SER A 70 26.75 -5.38 13.34
C SER A 70 25.41 -5.09 12.67
N ALA A 71 25.39 -4.82 11.36
CA ALA A 71 24.17 -4.49 10.59
C ALA A 71 23.26 -5.68 10.31
N THR A 72 23.77 -6.89 10.54
CA THR A 72 23.13 -8.13 10.13
C THR A 72 22.99 -9.13 11.28
N GLN A 73 23.41 -8.75 12.49
CA GLN A 73 23.29 -9.59 13.69
C GLN A 73 22.50 -8.83 14.76
N ASP A 74 21.91 -9.59 15.69
CA ASP A 74 21.28 -9.03 16.87
C ASP A 74 22.28 -8.24 17.71
N TRP A 75 21.79 -7.24 18.43
CA TRP A 75 22.63 -6.43 19.30
C TRP A 75 23.16 -7.25 20.48
N ASP A 76 24.38 -6.96 20.90
CA ASP A 76 25.00 -7.64 22.05
C ASP A 76 24.16 -7.43 23.32
N ARG A 77 23.65 -8.52 23.89
CA ARG A 77 22.83 -8.51 25.10
C ARG A 77 23.53 -7.92 26.32
N ARG A 78 24.87 -7.89 26.34
CA ARG A 78 25.63 -7.16 27.38
C ARG A 78 25.29 -5.67 27.40
N LEU A 79 24.95 -5.09 26.25
CA LEU A 79 24.48 -3.70 26.17
C LEU A 79 23.09 -3.53 26.78
N HIS A 80 22.19 -4.51 26.61
CA HIS A 80 20.88 -4.50 27.25
C HIS A 80 20.99 -4.65 28.77
N THR A 81 21.88 -5.54 29.25
CA THR A 81 22.19 -5.69 30.68
C THR A 81 22.69 -4.37 31.28
N ARG A 82 23.61 -3.68 30.60
CA ARG A 82 24.10 -2.36 31.03
C ARG A 82 22.98 -1.31 31.02
N LEU A 83 22.18 -1.24 29.97
CA LEU A 83 21.08 -0.29 29.87
C LEU A 83 20.09 -0.48 31.02
N ILE A 84 19.69 -1.72 31.33
CA ILE A 84 18.77 -1.99 32.45
C ILE A 84 19.35 -1.48 33.77
N ARG A 85 20.64 -1.71 34.04
CA ARG A 85 21.29 -1.24 35.27
C ARG A 85 21.30 0.30 35.33
N GLU A 86 21.60 0.98 34.23
CA GLU A 86 21.56 2.45 34.16
C GLU A 86 20.14 3.01 34.36
N LEU A 87 19.14 2.45 33.67
CA LEU A 87 17.75 2.85 33.83
C LEU A 87 17.22 2.59 35.24
N THR A 88 17.65 1.50 35.87
CA THR A 88 17.35 1.18 37.28
C THR A 88 17.94 2.24 38.22
N ALA A 89 19.22 2.60 38.01
CA ALA A 89 19.90 3.61 38.81
C ALA A 89 19.27 5.01 38.64
N ARG A 90 18.68 5.29 37.48
CA ARG A 90 17.94 6.53 37.18
C ARG A 90 16.45 6.46 37.47
N HIS A 91 16.02 5.46 38.26
CA HIS A 91 14.65 5.32 38.74
C HIS A 91 13.59 5.27 37.64
N ALA A 92 13.91 4.64 36.50
CA ALA A 92 12.89 4.25 35.52
C ALA A 92 11.84 3.37 36.21
N LYS A 93 10.55 3.62 35.94
CA LYS A 93 9.46 2.92 36.62
C LYS A 93 9.16 1.56 36.00
N VAL A 94 9.22 1.49 34.67
CA VAL A 94 9.00 0.29 33.86
C VAL A 94 9.97 0.35 32.67
N ILE A 95 10.57 -0.77 32.32
CA ILE A 95 11.40 -0.90 31.11
C ILE A 95 10.69 -1.87 30.16
N VAL A 96 10.53 -1.46 28.91
CA VAL A 96 9.84 -2.24 27.87
C VAL A 96 10.79 -2.44 26.72
N PHE A 97 11.07 -3.70 26.37
CA PHE A 97 11.85 -4.05 25.19
C PHE A 97 10.93 -4.48 24.06
N ASP A 98 10.91 -3.69 23.00
CA ASP A 98 10.38 -4.03 21.68
C ASP A 98 11.46 -4.78 20.88
N VAL A 99 11.93 -5.89 21.45
CA VAL A 99 13.00 -6.76 20.94
C VAL A 99 12.66 -8.21 21.29
N LEU A 100 12.72 -9.11 20.31
CA LEU A 100 12.50 -10.54 20.52
C LEU A 100 13.79 -11.20 21.05
N PHE A 101 13.70 -11.84 22.22
CA PHE A 101 14.79 -12.61 22.81
C PHE A 101 14.57 -14.13 22.65
N ASP A 102 14.17 -14.56 21.46
CA ASP A 102 13.73 -15.93 21.14
C ASP A 102 14.85 -16.93 20.79
N HIS A 103 16.07 -16.44 20.60
CA HIS A 103 17.28 -17.24 20.38
C HIS A 103 18.27 -17.14 21.55
N SER A 104 19.13 -18.14 21.76
CA SER A 104 20.19 -18.09 22.79
C SER A 104 21.42 -17.34 22.29
N SER A 105 22.06 -16.59 23.19
CA SER A 105 23.39 -16.06 22.92
C SER A 105 24.39 -17.20 22.74
N GLU A 106 25.49 -16.94 22.03
CA GLU A 106 26.60 -17.91 21.92
C GLU A 106 27.15 -18.28 23.30
N ASP A 107 27.17 -17.32 24.23
CA ASP A 107 27.57 -17.48 25.61
C ASP A 107 26.35 -17.39 26.54
N ARG A 108 25.98 -18.53 27.14
CA ARG A 108 24.84 -18.63 28.06
C ARG A 108 24.95 -17.71 29.28
N SER A 109 26.16 -17.40 29.73
CA SER A 109 26.35 -16.50 30.89
C SER A 109 25.83 -15.09 30.62
N VAL A 110 25.79 -14.67 29.35
CA VAL A 110 25.22 -13.38 28.93
C VAL A 110 23.69 -13.36 29.13
N ASP A 111 23.03 -14.47 28.82
CA ASP A 111 21.58 -14.60 29.00
C ASP A 111 21.21 -14.67 30.49
N ASP A 112 22.02 -15.37 31.30
CA ASP A 112 21.88 -15.44 32.76
C ASP A 112 22.07 -14.03 33.39
N ASP A 113 23.08 -13.27 32.95
CA ASP A 113 23.35 -11.91 33.42
C ASP A 113 22.22 -10.93 33.04
N LEU A 114 21.69 -11.05 31.82
CA LEU A 114 20.56 -10.24 31.38
C LEU A 114 19.32 -10.53 32.21
N ALA A 115 18.99 -11.81 32.42
CA ALA A 115 17.88 -12.22 33.28
C ALA A 115 18.08 -11.74 34.73
N ALA A 116 19.30 -11.80 35.27
CA ALA A 116 19.60 -11.29 36.60
C ALA A 116 19.36 -9.77 36.70
N ALA A 117 19.76 -8.99 35.70
CA ALA A 117 19.49 -7.55 35.66
C ALA A 117 17.99 -7.24 35.55
N MET A 118 17.25 -7.96 34.70
CA MET A 118 15.80 -7.82 34.56
C MET A 118 15.07 -8.15 35.87
N LYS A 119 15.48 -9.23 36.54
CA LYS A 119 14.95 -9.65 37.84
C LYS A 119 15.23 -8.61 38.93
N ALA A 120 16.42 -8.02 38.94
CA ALA A 120 16.81 -7.00 39.92
C ALA A 120 15.96 -5.71 39.79
N HIS A 121 15.64 -5.30 38.56
CA HIS A 121 14.71 -4.19 38.33
C HIS A 121 13.26 -4.56 38.70
N GLY A 122 12.84 -5.79 38.37
CA GLY A 122 11.54 -6.35 38.76
C GLY A 122 10.33 -5.84 37.97
N ARG A 123 10.51 -4.80 37.14
CA ARG A 123 9.46 -4.22 36.27
C ARG A 123 9.91 -4.12 34.82
N VAL A 124 10.18 -5.27 34.21
CA VAL A 124 10.59 -5.37 32.80
C VAL A 124 9.55 -6.16 32.01
N VAL A 125 9.20 -5.63 30.84
CA VAL A 125 8.35 -6.29 29.84
C VAL A 125 9.16 -6.53 28.57
N VAL A 126 9.07 -7.72 28.00
CA VAL A 126 9.71 -8.07 26.73
C VAL A 126 8.68 -8.41 25.65
N ALA A 127 9.00 -8.12 24.40
CA ALA A 127 8.18 -8.48 23.25
C ALA A 127 8.06 -10.01 23.08
N ALA A 128 6.91 -10.43 22.56
CA ALA A 128 6.65 -11.78 22.10
C ALA A 128 5.92 -11.71 20.76
N ASP A 129 6.33 -12.52 19.80
CA ASP A 129 5.67 -12.61 18.49
C ASP A 129 4.53 -13.64 18.55
N LEU A 130 3.43 -13.42 17.84
CA LEU A 130 2.28 -14.32 17.81
C LEU A 130 2.20 -15.08 16.47
N ARG A 131 2.54 -16.36 16.47
CA ARG A 131 2.53 -17.18 15.26
C ARG A 131 1.25 -17.99 15.17
N TYR A 132 0.55 -17.88 14.04
CA TYR A 132 -0.62 -18.69 13.75
C TYR A 132 -0.19 -19.97 13.06
N SER A 133 -0.45 -21.11 13.70
CA SER A 133 -0.23 -22.43 13.09
C SER A 133 -1.57 -22.97 12.59
N ALA A 134 -1.63 -23.25 11.29
CA ALA A 134 -2.75 -23.95 10.68
C ALA A 134 -2.35 -25.42 10.46
N ASN A 135 -2.58 -26.27 11.47
CA ASN A 135 -2.45 -27.71 11.30
C ASN A 135 -3.70 -28.26 10.61
N ALA A 136 -3.54 -29.09 9.58
CA ALA A 136 -4.65 -29.71 8.86
C ALA A 136 -5.58 -30.47 9.83
N GLY A 137 -6.85 -30.04 9.89
CA GLY A 137 -7.88 -30.66 10.75
C GLY A 137 -8.04 -30.03 12.14
N GLN A 138 -7.26 -29.01 12.50
CA GLN A 138 -7.48 -28.21 13.72
C GLN A 138 -7.76 -26.74 13.36
N PRO A 139 -8.59 -26.04 14.16
CA PRO A 139 -8.73 -24.59 14.02
C PRO A 139 -7.36 -23.92 14.21
N PRO A 140 -7.09 -22.80 13.50
CA PRO A 140 -5.84 -22.08 13.64
C PRO A 140 -5.60 -21.74 15.12
N ALA A 141 -4.47 -22.17 15.66
CA ALA A 141 -4.08 -21.88 17.02
C ALA A 141 -2.96 -20.84 17.01
N ALA A 142 -3.18 -19.74 17.70
CA ALA A 142 -2.16 -18.73 17.92
C ALA A 142 -1.19 -19.24 18.99
N LYS A 143 0.12 -19.17 18.72
CA LYS A 143 1.17 -19.53 19.66
C LYS A 143 2.14 -18.37 19.81
N ALA A 144 2.22 -17.83 21.01
CA ALA A 144 3.21 -16.81 21.34
C ALA A 144 4.62 -17.42 21.37
N LEU A 145 5.51 -16.89 20.53
CA LEU A 145 6.95 -17.05 20.59
C LEU A 145 7.51 -16.10 21.64
N ARG A 146 7.92 -16.67 22.76
CA ARG A 146 8.40 -15.91 23.93
C ARG A 146 9.92 -15.88 23.95
N ALA A 147 10.45 -15.03 24.82
CA ALA A 147 11.86 -15.07 25.17
C ALA A 147 12.29 -16.49 25.61
N ILE A 148 13.58 -16.80 25.44
CA ILE A 148 14.18 -18.03 25.94
C ILE A 148 14.23 -18.08 27.47
N GLU A 149 14.43 -19.27 28.03
CA GLU A 149 14.94 -19.38 29.40
C GLU A 149 16.42 -18.96 29.46
N PRO A 150 16.86 -18.21 30.50
CA PRO A 150 16.15 -17.87 31.73
C PRO A 150 15.33 -16.56 31.70
N ILE A 151 15.35 -15.81 30.60
CA ILE A 151 14.73 -14.47 30.48
C ILE A 151 13.21 -14.53 30.69
N SER A 152 12.58 -15.53 30.08
CA SER A 152 11.12 -15.77 30.18
C SER A 152 10.64 -16.01 31.61
N ALA A 153 11.45 -16.66 32.46
CA ALA A 153 11.10 -16.95 33.84
C ALA A 153 11.08 -15.72 34.77
N VAL A 154 11.75 -14.62 34.38
CA VAL A 154 11.93 -13.44 35.24
C VAL A 154 11.26 -12.18 34.73
N THR A 155 10.69 -12.21 33.52
CA THR A 155 10.05 -11.06 32.88
C THR A 155 8.57 -11.28 32.64
N ARG A 156 7.82 -10.17 32.55
CA ARG A 156 6.54 -10.20 31.86
C ARG A 156 6.78 -10.09 30.36
N TRP A 157 5.84 -10.61 29.58
CA TRP A 157 5.89 -10.51 28.14
C TRP A 157 4.52 -10.10 27.60
N GLY A 158 4.51 -9.40 26.48
CA GLY A 158 3.30 -8.99 25.77
C GLY A 158 3.52 -9.02 24.27
N VAL A 159 2.43 -9.15 23.51
CA VAL A 159 2.49 -9.30 22.06
C VAL A 159 2.86 -7.97 21.39
N ASP A 160 3.85 -7.99 20.51
CA ASP A 160 4.39 -6.82 19.77
C ASP A 160 3.62 -6.51 18.48
N GLN A 161 2.73 -7.40 18.03
CA GLN A 161 1.98 -7.20 16.79
C GLN A 161 1.11 -5.95 16.82
N LEU A 162 1.21 -5.15 15.75
CA LEU A 162 0.37 -3.97 15.53
C LEU A 162 -0.69 -4.29 14.45
N PRO A 163 -2.00 -4.04 14.72
CA PRO A 163 -3.05 -4.34 13.76
C PRO A 163 -2.99 -3.36 12.57
N VAL A 164 -2.68 -3.91 11.40
CA VAL A 164 -2.54 -3.15 10.15
C VAL A 164 -3.87 -3.10 9.41
N ASP A 165 -4.38 -1.89 9.16
CA ASP A 165 -5.58 -1.69 8.33
C ASP A 165 -5.29 -1.99 6.85
N THR A 166 -6.36 -2.08 6.04
CA THR A 166 -6.28 -2.40 4.60
C THR A 166 -5.42 -1.41 3.78
N ASP A 167 -5.26 -0.17 4.25
CA ASP A 167 -4.42 0.85 3.63
C ASP A 167 -2.98 0.92 4.19
N GLY A 168 -2.63 -0.06 5.04
CA GLY A 168 -1.31 -0.21 5.63
C GLY A 168 -1.07 0.64 6.89
N ALA A 169 -2.07 1.39 7.36
CA ALA A 169 -1.94 2.22 8.56
C ALA A 169 -2.33 1.48 9.84
N ILE A 170 -1.69 1.85 10.95
CA ILE A 170 -2.05 1.43 12.30
C ILE A 170 -3.03 2.47 12.86
N ARG A 171 -4.20 2.01 13.27
CA ARG A 171 -5.23 2.83 13.92
C ARG A 171 -5.80 2.17 15.16
N GLY A 172 -5.93 0.84 15.14
CA GLY A 172 -6.38 0.05 16.27
C GLY A 172 -5.26 -0.29 17.25
N MET A 173 -5.64 -0.61 18.48
CA MET A 173 -4.78 -1.33 19.43
C MET A 173 -4.88 -2.83 19.18
N PHE A 174 -3.79 -3.57 19.44
CA PHE A 174 -3.79 -5.02 19.40
C PHE A 174 -4.86 -5.59 20.34
N GLN A 175 -5.58 -6.60 19.89
CA GLN A 175 -6.58 -7.33 20.67
C GLN A 175 -6.56 -8.81 20.30
N ASP A 176 -6.43 -9.64 21.32
CA ASP A 176 -6.53 -11.08 21.23
C ASP A 176 -7.29 -11.62 22.47
N ALA A 177 -7.89 -12.80 22.36
CA ALA A 177 -8.67 -13.37 23.46
C ALA A 177 -7.78 -13.90 24.60
N ASP A 178 -6.59 -14.36 24.27
CA ASP A 178 -5.69 -15.08 25.17
C ASP A 178 -4.43 -14.28 25.51
N TYR A 179 -4.09 -13.30 24.67
CA TYR A 179 -2.83 -12.55 24.77
C TYR A 179 -3.02 -11.05 24.93
N ALA A 180 -2.31 -10.47 25.90
CA ALA A 180 -2.23 -9.04 26.10
C ALA A 180 -1.13 -8.42 25.23
N SER A 181 -1.33 -7.17 24.82
CA SER A 181 -0.34 -6.40 24.06
C SER A 181 0.90 -6.02 24.92
N LEU A 182 2.02 -5.75 24.25
CA LEU A 182 3.24 -5.23 24.87
C LEU A 182 2.97 -3.93 25.64
N ALA A 183 2.25 -2.99 25.01
CA ALA A 183 1.81 -1.74 25.63
C ALA A 183 0.89 -1.97 26.84
N GLY A 184 0.02 -2.98 26.75
CA GLY A 184 -0.88 -3.40 27.81
C GLY A 184 -0.18 -3.88 29.07
N GLN A 185 0.79 -4.78 28.91
CA GLN A 185 1.59 -5.28 30.03
C GLN A 185 2.43 -4.16 30.66
N ALA A 186 2.94 -3.23 29.85
CA ALA A 186 3.60 -2.03 30.36
C ALA A 186 2.65 -1.15 31.19
N ALA A 187 1.42 -0.90 30.71
CA ALA A 187 0.41 -0.10 31.41
C ALA A 187 0.00 -0.72 32.75
N LEU A 188 -0.17 -2.05 32.76
CA LEU A 188 -0.42 -2.84 33.96
C LEU A 188 0.71 -2.68 35.00
N LEU A 189 1.97 -2.81 34.58
CA LEU A 189 3.11 -2.62 35.49
C LEU A 189 3.29 -1.17 35.95
N PHE A 190 2.94 -0.19 35.10
CA PHE A 190 3.16 1.23 35.39
C PHE A 190 2.13 1.79 36.37
N SER A 191 0.85 1.40 36.25
CA SER A 191 -0.24 2.03 37.01
C SER A 191 -1.36 1.07 37.44
N ASN A 192 -1.20 -0.24 37.27
CA ASN A 192 -2.29 -1.22 37.37
C ASN A 192 -3.47 -0.90 36.43
N ALA A 193 -3.20 -0.17 35.33
CA ALA A 193 -4.18 0.02 34.28
C ALA A 193 -4.53 -1.35 33.65
N PRO A 194 -5.78 -1.54 33.17
CA PRO A 194 -6.14 -2.77 32.48
C PRO A 194 -5.20 -2.98 31.29
N PRO A 195 -4.71 -4.22 31.07
CA PRO A 195 -3.76 -4.51 29.99
C PRO A 195 -4.41 -4.30 28.61
N ASP A 196 -5.73 -4.35 28.54
CA ASP A 196 -6.47 -4.19 27.29
C ASP A 196 -7.50 -3.07 27.42
N ALA A 197 -7.62 -2.26 26.36
CA ALA A 197 -8.75 -1.34 26.23
C ALA A 197 -10.05 -2.15 26.04
N PRO A 198 -11.17 -1.76 26.67
CA PRO A 198 -12.44 -2.47 26.49
C PRO A 198 -12.90 -2.38 25.03
N VAL A 199 -12.91 -3.53 24.34
CA VAL A 199 -13.46 -3.84 23.00
C VAL A 199 -13.16 -2.79 21.90
N ARG A 200 -12.24 -3.14 20.99
CA ARG A 200 -11.75 -2.36 19.83
C ARG A 200 -11.31 -0.93 20.17
N GLY A 201 -10.33 -0.80 21.06
CA GLY A 201 -9.68 0.48 21.35
C GLY A 201 -8.92 1.01 20.13
N TRP A 202 -9.09 2.30 19.83
CA TRP A 202 -8.39 3.00 18.76
C TRP A 202 -7.32 3.94 19.35
N ILE A 203 -6.18 4.04 18.68
CA ILE A 203 -5.02 4.81 19.14
C ILE A 203 -5.23 6.30 18.89
N ARG A 204 -5.40 7.06 19.96
CA ARG A 204 -5.31 8.51 19.93
C ARG A 204 -3.83 8.92 19.81
N TYR A 205 -3.41 9.24 18.59
CA TYR A 205 -2.10 9.83 18.31
C TYR A 205 -2.02 11.27 18.83
N TYR A 206 -0.83 11.67 19.28
CA TYR A 206 -0.50 13.05 19.69
C TYR A 206 0.18 13.78 18.53
N SER A 207 -0.05 15.09 18.39
CA SER A 207 0.22 15.89 17.18
C SER A 207 1.61 15.80 16.56
N HIS A 208 1.69 15.77 15.22
CA HIS A 208 2.83 16.05 14.33
C HIS A 208 4.24 16.01 14.96
N GLY A 209 4.86 14.84 14.95
CA GLY A 209 6.26 14.62 15.31
C GLY A 209 6.42 13.74 16.56
N GLU A 210 7.65 13.61 17.05
CA GLU A 210 7.93 12.82 18.26
C GLU A 210 7.67 13.66 19.51
N VAL A 211 6.38 13.74 19.83
CA VAL A 211 5.86 14.34 21.07
C VAL A 211 6.36 13.58 22.30
N ILE A 212 6.64 12.28 22.15
CA ILE A 212 7.20 11.44 23.20
C ILE A 212 8.71 11.73 23.27
N PRO A 213 9.26 12.13 24.44
CA PRO A 213 10.69 12.33 24.60
C PRO A 213 11.48 11.12 24.13
N ARG A 214 12.53 11.38 23.33
CA ARG A 214 13.36 10.33 22.74
C ARG A 214 14.83 10.54 22.99
N VAL A 215 15.59 9.46 22.92
CA VAL A 215 17.04 9.48 23.04
C VAL A 215 17.66 8.29 22.31
N SER A 216 18.85 8.47 21.76
CA SER A 216 19.63 7.39 21.16
C SER A 216 20.10 6.38 22.21
N TYR A 217 20.16 5.10 21.86
CA TYR A 217 20.56 4.02 22.76
C TYR A 217 21.92 4.27 23.42
N HIS A 218 22.91 4.75 22.66
CA HIS A 218 24.24 5.04 23.20
C HIS A 218 24.24 6.20 24.20
N GLN A 219 23.37 7.20 24.03
CA GLN A 219 23.19 8.31 24.97
C GLN A 219 22.49 7.87 26.25
N ALA A 220 21.53 6.93 26.15
CA ALA A 220 20.89 6.32 27.31
C ALA A 220 21.89 5.54 28.19
N LEU A 221 22.95 4.99 27.59
CA LEU A 221 24.08 4.37 28.30
C LEU A 221 25.09 5.38 28.88
N ALA A 222 25.07 6.63 28.42
CA ALA A 222 26.03 7.64 28.84
C ALA A 222 25.64 8.27 30.18
N THR A 223 26.60 8.33 31.12
CA THR A 223 26.35 8.79 32.50
C THR A 223 26.06 10.29 32.61
N ASN A 224 26.53 11.12 31.69
CA ASN A 224 26.54 12.59 31.83
C ASN A 224 25.84 13.37 30.71
N GLY A 225 25.12 12.70 29.79
CA GLY A 225 24.56 13.34 28.59
C GLY A 225 23.12 13.84 28.72
N LEU A 226 22.38 13.43 29.75
CA LEU A 226 20.93 13.66 29.87
C LEU A 226 20.57 14.36 31.20
N PRO A 227 19.46 15.12 31.27
CA PRO A 227 18.97 15.70 32.51
C PRO A 227 18.76 14.65 33.61
N ALA A 228 19.02 15.02 34.88
CA ALA A 228 19.02 14.08 36.01
C ALA A 228 17.69 13.32 36.21
N GLY A 229 16.55 13.93 35.83
CA GLY A 229 15.21 13.32 35.92
C GLY A 229 14.68 12.77 34.59
N PHE A 230 15.51 12.58 33.56
CA PHE A 230 15.03 12.26 32.21
C PHE A 230 14.22 10.95 32.15
N PHE A 231 14.62 9.93 32.92
CA PHE A 231 13.94 8.63 33.00
C PHE A 231 13.13 8.43 34.29
N GLU A 232 13.23 9.36 35.24
CA GLU A 232 12.70 9.19 36.58
C GLU A 232 11.18 9.04 36.58
N ASN A 233 10.68 7.95 37.17
CA ASN A 233 9.26 7.61 37.25
C ASN A 233 8.55 7.41 35.89
N LYS A 234 9.30 7.22 34.81
CA LYS A 234 8.77 7.01 33.44
C LYS A 234 8.82 5.56 32.99
N ALA A 235 7.97 5.22 32.02
CA ALA A 235 8.10 3.99 31.25
C ALA A 235 9.10 4.22 30.10
N VAL A 236 10.11 3.36 30.01
CA VAL A 236 11.16 3.48 29.01
C VAL A 236 10.98 2.38 27.97
N PHE A 237 10.63 2.77 26.75
CA PHE A 237 10.44 1.87 25.62
C PHE A 237 11.72 1.81 24.79
N VAL A 238 12.27 0.61 24.59
CA VAL A 238 13.53 0.38 23.89
C VAL A 238 13.25 -0.43 22.64
N GLY A 239 13.63 0.07 21.46
CA GLY A 239 13.34 -0.61 20.19
C GLY A 239 14.03 0.06 19.00
N GLN A 240 13.88 -0.50 17.81
CA GLN A 240 14.59 -0.02 16.62
C GLN A 240 14.03 1.31 16.09
N GLU A 241 14.94 2.19 15.64
CA GLU A 241 14.58 3.29 14.74
C GLU A 241 14.98 2.88 13.31
N PRO A 242 14.03 2.78 12.38
CA PRO A 242 14.32 2.38 11.01
C PRO A 242 15.22 3.43 10.33
N THR A 243 16.26 2.98 9.62
CA THR A 243 17.33 3.81 9.00
C THR A 243 16.83 4.76 7.90
N SER A 244 15.53 4.81 7.62
CA SER A 244 14.93 5.68 6.61
C SER A 244 13.54 6.09 7.09
N GLY A 245 13.36 7.36 7.49
CA GLY A 245 12.06 7.94 7.89
C GLY A 245 11.02 8.04 6.76
N HIS A 246 11.17 7.26 5.69
CA HIS A 246 10.29 7.20 4.53
C HIS A 246 9.73 5.80 4.34
N LEU A 247 8.46 5.76 3.92
CA LEU A 247 7.63 4.59 3.70
C LEU A 247 8.35 3.46 2.94
N GLN A 248 8.97 2.54 3.68
CA GLN A 248 9.39 1.22 3.18
C GLN A 248 8.36 0.17 3.60
N GLY A 249 8.06 -0.75 2.68
CA GLY A 249 7.19 -1.89 2.94
C GLY A 249 7.82 -2.85 3.95
N ARG A 250 6.93 -3.63 4.60
CA ARG A 250 7.18 -4.72 5.57
C ARG A 250 8.62 -5.24 5.56
N GLY A 251 9.36 -4.89 6.60
CA GLY A 251 10.80 -5.21 6.75
C GLY A 251 11.60 -4.13 7.46
N GLY A 252 11.03 -2.94 7.67
CA GLY A 252 11.50 -1.98 8.67
C GLY A 252 10.42 -1.75 9.72
N ASP A 253 10.81 -1.49 10.96
CA ASP A 253 9.92 -1.15 12.08
C ASP A 253 9.22 0.21 11.92
N ALA A 254 8.95 0.68 10.69
CA ALA A 254 8.27 1.93 10.39
C ALA A 254 6.86 1.67 9.84
N TYR A 255 5.85 2.25 10.48
CA TYR A 255 4.45 2.03 10.14
C TYR A 255 3.74 3.33 9.75
N ARG A 256 2.76 3.23 8.83
CA ARG A 256 1.83 4.34 8.58
C ARG A 256 0.92 4.51 9.78
N THR A 257 0.63 5.74 10.15
CA THR A 257 -0.35 6.09 11.19
C THR A 257 -1.37 7.07 10.61
N ALA A 258 -2.36 7.47 11.42
CA ALA A 258 -3.30 8.51 11.03
C ALA A 258 -2.62 9.84 10.64
N GLU A 259 -1.45 10.12 11.22
CA GLU A 259 -0.68 11.33 10.93
C GLU A 259 0.13 11.24 9.63
N SER A 260 0.56 10.04 9.25
CA SER A 260 1.36 9.81 8.03
C SER A 260 0.67 10.31 6.77
N ARG A 261 -0.67 10.45 6.80
CA ARG A 261 -1.46 11.05 5.72
C ARG A 261 -1.11 12.52 5.47
N TRP A 262 -0.76 13.25 6.52
CA TRP A 262 -0.52 14.69 6.50
C TRP A 262 0.98 15.01 6.53
N SER A 263 1.73 14.30 7.37
CA SER A 263 3.16 14.53 7.58
C SER A 263 4.03 13.85 6.53
N GLY A 264 3.56 12.75 5.92
CA GLY A 264 4.35 11.90 5.03
C GLY A 264 5.38 11.01 5.74
N TYR A 265 5.52 11.11 7.06
CA TYR A 265 6.45 10.33 7.87
C TYR A 265 5.81 9.06 8.44
N ALA A 266 6.56 7.96 8.44
CA ALA A 266 6.19 6.74 9.14
C ALA A 266 6.67 6.79 10.60
N MET A 267 5.96 6.13 11.51
CA MET A 267 6.28 6.10 12.93
C MET A 267 6.94 4.75 13.30
N PRO A 268 8.01 4.74 14.10
CA PRO A 268 8.61 3.51 14.59
C PRO A 268 7.63 2.66 15.43
N GLY A 269 7.69 1.34 15.33
CA GLY A 269 6.83 0.40 16.08
C GLY A 269 6.86 0.65 17.58
N VAL A 270 8.07 0.78 18.14
CA VAL A 270 8.30 1.13 19.55
C VAL A 270 7.60 2.42 19.99
N ALA A 271 7.54 3.43 19.11
CA ALA A 271 6.87 4.69 19.40
C ALA A 271 5.33 4.55 19.33
N ILE A 272 4.81 3.66 18.48
CA ILE A 272 3.39 3.30 18.46
C ILE A 272 3.01 2.55 19.76
N HIS A 273 3.85 1.62 20.22
CA HIS A 273 3.66 0.96 21.52
C HIS A 273 3.64 1.96 22.68
N ALA A 274 4.58 2.91 22.70
CA ALA A 274 4.59 3.97 23.70
C ALA A 274 3.31 4.84 23.64
N THR A 275 2.83 5.16 22.44
CA THR A 275 1.56 5.91 22.24
C THR A 275 0.36 5.13 22.77
N ALA A 276 0.26 3.83 22.44
CA ALA A 276 -0.79 2.96 22.93
C ALA A 276 -0.75 2.82 24.47
N PHE A 277 0.44 2.67 25.05
CA PHE A 277 0.65 2.66 26.49
C PHE A 277 0.12 3.94 27.16
N LEU A 278 0.45 5.10 26.61
CA LEU A 278 -0.03 6.39 27.14
C LEU A 278 -1.54 6.51 27.08
N ASN A 279 -2.15 6.02 26.00
CA ASN A 279 -3.61 5.97 25.87
C ASN A 279 -4.24 5.12 26.98
N LEU A 280 -3.65 3.95 27.29
CA LEU A 280 -4.13 3.05 28.33
C LEU A 280 -3.96 3.65 29.73
N VAL A 281 -2.78 4.19 30.04
CA VAL A 281 -2.48 4.79 31.35
C VAL A 281 -3.36 6.02 31.63
N ARG A 282 -3.64 6.85 30.61
CA ARG A 282 -4.43 8.07 30.75
C ARG A 282 -5.94 7.87 30.53
N GLY A 283 -6.36 6.70 30.07
CA GLY A 283 -7.75 6.46 29.69
C GLY A 283 -8.18 7.17 28.40
N GLU A 284 -7.25 7.54 27.53
CA GLU A 284 -7.45 8.46 26.40
C GLU A 284 -7.68 7.80 25.03
N TRP A 285 -7.79 6.48 24.96
CA TRP A 285 -8.09 5.79 23.70
C TRP A 285 -9.40 6.30 23.09
N LEU A 286 -9.48 6.20 21.76
CA LEU A 286 -10.72 6.51 21.05
C LEU A 286 -11.61 5.27 20.98
N THR A 287 -12.91 5.51 21.03
CA THR A 287 -13.95 4.49 20.86
C THR A 287 -14.72 4.77 19.58
N ARG A 288 -15.00 3.71 18.81
CA ARG A 288 -15.90 3.83 17.67
C ARG A 288 -17.33 3.65 18.16
N LEU A 289 -18.25 4.46 17.64
CA LEU A 289 -19.67 4.30 17.93
C LEU A 289 -20.12 2.84 17.63
N PRO A 290 -20.94 2.20 18.47
CA PRO A 290 -21.36 0.82 18.26
C PRO A 290 -21.97 0.63 16.85
N PRO A 291 -21.70 -0.48 16.13
CA PRO A 291 -22.09 -0.63 14.73
C PRO A 291 -23.58 -0.35 14.47
N ILE A 292 -24.47 -0.77 15.36
CA ILE A 292 -25.91 -0.54 15.26
C ILE A 292 -26.26 0.94 15.44
N ALA A 293 -25.63 1.61 16.42
CA ALA A 293 -25.84 3.03 16.67
C ALA A 293 -25.26 3.89 15.53
N GLU A 294 -24.08 3.53 15.01
CA GLU A 294 -23.48 4.18 13.84
C GLU A 294 -24.34 4.03 12.59
N PHE A 295 -24.81 2.81 12.31
CA PHE A 295 -25.73 2.56 11.20
C PHE A 295 -27.01 3.38 11.34
N GLY A 296 -27.64 3.37 12.52
CA GLY A 296 -28.83 4.17 12.81
C GLY A 296 -28.59 5.67 12.60
N LEU A 297 -27.46 6.20 13.07
CA LEU A 297 -27.08 7.61 12.91
C LEU A 297 -26.88 7.99 11.43
N VAL A 298 -26.13 7.18 10.66
CA VAL A 298 -25.89 7.43 9.22
C VAL A 298 -27.18 7.35 8.41
N MET A 299 -28.05 6.38 8.74
CA MET A 299 -29.38 6.27 8.12
C MET A 299 -30.24 7.49 8.43
N PHE A 300 -30.28 7.92 9.69
CA PHE A 300 -31.05 9.08 10.14
C PHE A 300 -30.57 10.38 9.48
N LEU A 301 -29.25 10.64 9.46
CA LEU A 301 -28.68 11.82 8.83
C LEU A 301 -28.90 11.83 7.31
N GLY A 302 -28.67 10.69 6.64
CA GLY A 302 -28.92 10.54 5.21
C GLY A 302 -30.38 10.80 4.84
N TRP A 303 -31.30 10.26 5.63
CA TRP A 303 -32.72 10.50 5.46
C TRP A 303 -33.07 11.97 5.71
N GLY A 304 -32.56 12.57 6.79
CA GLY A 304 -32.82 13.97 7.15
C GLY A 304 -32.35 14.97 6.10
N PHE A 305 -31.12 14.81 5.59
CA PHE A 305 -30.61 15.66 4.49
C PHE A 305 -31.36 15.42 3.19
N GLY A 306 -31.63 14.15 2.83
CA GLY A 306 -32.41 13.81 1.66
C GLY A 306 -33.83 14.42 1.71
N TRP A 307 -34.47 14.39 2.88
CA TRP A 307 -35.80 14.95 3.10
C TRP A 307 -35.80 16.47 3.09
N GLY A 308 -34.92 17.10 3.86
CA GLY A 308 -34.80 18.56 3.93
C GLY A 308 -34.53 19.16 2.54
N MET A 309 -33.58 18.62 1.79
CA MET A 309 -33.26 19.12 0.44
C MET A 309 -34.37 18.86 -0.58
N SER A 310 -35.19 17.83 -0.37
CA SER A 310 -36.34 17.54 -1.22
C SER A 310 -37.46 18.59 -1.07
N MET A 311 -37.51 19.31 0.06
CA MET A 311 -38.48 20.37 0.34
C MET A 311 -38.00 21.77 -0.08
N LEU A 312 -36.68 21.97 -0.14
CA LEU A 312 -36.09 23.27 -0.41
C LEU A 312 -36.02 23.57 -1.91
N ARG A 313 -36.05 24.86 -2.26
CA ARG A 313 -35.69 25.33 -3.60
C ARG A 313 -34.19 25.10 -3.85
N PRO A 314 -33.73 24.96 -5.11
CA PRO A 314 -32.35 24.53 -5.40
C PRO A 314 -31.25 25.40 -4.77
N ARG A 315 -31.39 26.73 -4.79
CA ARG A 315 -30.39 27.64 -4.20
C ARG A 315 -30.27 27.44 -2.68
N PRO A 316 -31.36 27.52 -1.88
CA PRO A 316 -31.32 27.13 -0.47
C PRO A 316 -30.83 25.70 -0.21
N ALA A 317 -31.22 24.73 -1.04
CA ALA A 317 -30.79 23.34 -0.87
C ALA A 317 -29.27 23.18 -1.00
N VAL A 318 -28.65 23.87 -1.97
CA VAL A 318 -27.19 23.92 -2.13
C VAL A 318 -26.53 24.58 -0.91
N CYS A 319 -27.05 25.71 -0.44
CA CYS A 319 -26.52 26.37 0.76
C CYS A 319 -26.59 25.46 2.00
N VAL A 320 -27.73 24.80 2.24
CA VAL A 320 -27.91 23.86 3.34
C VAL A 320 -26.97 22.65 3.19
N GLY A 321 -26.77 22.16 1.97
CA GLY A 321 -25.82 21.08 1.69
C GLY A 321 -24.38 21.46 1.99
N LEU A 322 -23.93 22.63 1.54
CA LEU A 322 -22.59 23.13 1.84
C LEU A 322 -22.39 23.35 3.36
N LEU A 323 -23.39 23.90 4.05
CA LEU A 323 -23.37 24.03 5.51
C LEU A 323 -23.29 22.65 6.20
N GLY A 324 -23.99 21.64 5.68
CA GLY A 324 -23.93 20.27 6.19
C GLY A 324 -22.56 19.63 5.98
N ILE A 325 -21.94 19.82 4.80
CA ILE A 325 -20.60 19.32 4.46
C ILE A 325 -19.53 19.86 5.42
N VAL A 326 -19.72 21.07 5.97
CA VAL A 326 -18.79 21.67 6.95
C VAL A 326 -19.20 21.37 8.40
N GLY A 327 -20.51 21.42 8.70
CA GLY A 327 -21.03 21.25 10.05
C GLY A 327 -20.91 19.82 10.58
N VAL A 328 -21.14 18.81 9.75
CA VAL A 328 -21.02 17.40 10.16
C VAL A 328 -19.59 17.04 10.60
N PRO A 329 -18.54 17.35 9.82
CA PRO A 329 -17.17 17.15 10.27
C PRO A 329 -16.85 17.93 11.55
N LEU A 330 -17.34 19.17 11.70
CA LEU A 330 -17.09 19.97 12.91
C LEU A 330 -17.66 19.31 14.17
N VAL A 331 -18.89 18.79 14.10
CA VAL A 331 -19.51 18.03 15.20
C VAL A 331 -18.72 16.74 15.47
N ALA A 332 -18.26 16.05 14.43
CA ALA A 332 -17.45 14.85 14.59
C ALA A 332 -16.09 15.16 15.25
N LEU A 333 -15.44 16.26 14.88
CA LEU A 333 -14.19 16.72 15.51
C LEU A 333 -14.40 17.01 17.01
N LEU A 334 -15.53 17.60 17.39
CA LEU A 334 -15.91 17.82 18.79
C LEU A 334 -16.18 16.49 19.53
N ALA A 335 -16.82 15.52 18.87
CA ALA A 335 -17.05 14.20 19.44
C ALA A 335 -15.73 13.46 19.72
N VAL A 336 -14.73 13.61 18.85
CA VAL A 336 -13.39 13.04 19.06
C VAL A 336 -12.64 13.77 20.16
N SER A 337 -12.63 15.10 20.15
CA SER A 337 -11.84 15.90 21.09
C SER A 337 -12.38 15.88 22.52
N ALA A 338 -13.70 15.95 22.70
CA ALA A 338 -14.36 15.99 24.01
C ALA A 338 -14.91 14.62 24.44
N GLY A 339 -15.50 13.87 23.52
CA GLY A 339 -16.18 12.61 23.81
C GLY A 339 -15.36 11.34 23.55
N ARG A 340 -14.13 11.47 23.04
CA ARG A 340 -13.24 10.35 22.65
C ARG A 340 -13.95 9.32 21.77
N THR A 341 -14.95 9.77 21.00
CA THR A 341 -15.81 8.91 20.19
C THR A 341 -15.74 9.36 18.75
N TRP A 342 -15.62 8.40 17.83
CA TRP A 342 -15.61 8.67 16.40
C TRP A 342 -16.60 7.76 15.65
N PHE A 343 -17.00 8.19 14.46
CA PHE A 343 -17.85 7.46 13.54
C PHE A 343 -17.55 7.87 12.10
N SER A 344 -18.07 7.15 11.12
CA SER A 344 -17.81 7.34 9.67
C SER A 344 -18.55 8.56 9.09
N TRP A 345 -18.35 9.74 9.68
CA TRP A 345 -19.03 11.00 9.31
C TRP A 345 -18.76 11.42 7.85
N ALA A 346 -17.66 10.97 7.25
CA ALA A 346 -17.33 11.27 5.86
C ALA A 346 -18.26 10.56 4.87
N VAL A 347 -18.93 9.47 5.27
CA VAL A 347 -20.01 8.86 4.45
C VAL A 347 -21.17 9.85 4.29
N VAL A 348 -21.53 10.54 5.37
CA VAL A 348 -22.60 11.54 5.35
C VAL A 348 -22.18 12.73 4.49
N SER A 349 -21.01 13.30 4.78
CA SER A 349 -20.54 14.55 4.16
C SER A 349 -20.05 14.37 2.72
N GLY A 350 -19.37 13.26 2.43
CA GLY A 350 -18.75 13.00 1.14
C GLY A 350 -19.62 12.20 0.16
N ALA A 351 -20.71 11.56 0.62
CA ALA A 351 -21.60 10.80 -0.26
C ALA A 351 -23.08 11.20 -0.13
N GLN A 352 -23.66 11.13 1.07
CA GLN A 352 -25.12 11.34 1.23
C GLN A 352 -25.55 12.78 0.93
N ILE A 353 -24.82 13.78 1.45
CA ILE A 353 -25.13 15.19 1.23
C ILE A 353 -24.95 15.58 -0.26
N PRO A 354 -23.83 15.27 -0.94
CA PRO A 354 -23.68 15.51 -2.38
C PRO A 354 -24.77 14.83 -3.21
N LEU A 355 -25.13 13.58 -2.91
CA LEU A 355 -26.20 12.87 -3.60
C LEU A 355 -27.55 13.58 -3.46
N ALA A 356 -27.88 14.06 -2.26
CA ALA A 356 -29.09 14.85 -2.01
C ALA A 356 -29.09 16.19 -2.78
N MET A 357 -27.93 16.87 -2.87
CA MET A 357 -27.77 18.11 -3.62
C MET A 357 -27.97 17.92 -5.12
N ILE A 358 -27.32 16.90 -5.71
CA ILE A 358 -27.43 16.56 -7.14
C ILE A 358 -28.89 16.29 -7.50
N TRP A 359 -29.61 15.55 -6.67
CA TRP A 359 -31.03 15.28 -6.90
C TRP A 359 -31.90 16.54 -6.82
N SER A 360 -31.62 17.45 -5.88
CA SER A 360 -32.34 18.73 -5.76
C SER A 360 -32.18 19.60 -7.01
N LEU A 361 -30.98 19.58 -7.61
CA LEU A 361 -30.70 20.25 -8.89
C LEU A 361 -31.41 19.55 -10.06
N ALA A 362 -31.36 18.22 -10.12
CA ALA A 362 -31.98 17.41 -11.17
C ALA A 362 -33.52 17.51 -11.20
N ARG A 363 -34.18 17.74 -10.06
CA ARG A 363 -35.65 17.93 -10.00
C ARG A 363 -36.16 19.14 -10.78
N ARG A 364 -35.32 20.14 -11.07
CA ARG A 364 -35.69 21.24 -11.97
C ARG A 364 -35.69 20.84 -13.45
N ALA A 365 -34.97 19.78 -13.81
CA ALA A 365 -34.92 19.25 -15.17
C ALA A 365 -36.11 18.31 -15.49
N GLY A 366 -37.30 18.57 -14.94
CA GLY A 366 -38.52 17.78 -15.16
C GLY A 366 -38.90 17.61 -16.65
N PRO A 367 -39.76 16.61 -16.96
CA PRO A 367 -39.59 15.71 -18.11
C PRO A 367 -39.90 16.38 -19.46
N GLN A 368 -38.86 16.64 -20.24
CA GLN A 368 -38.95 16.49 -21.68
C GLN A 368 -38.55 15.06 -22.05
N LEU A 369 -39.43 14.10 -21.73
CA LEU A 369 -39.40 12.77 -22.36
C LEU A 369 -39.96 12.94 -23.78
N LYS A 370 -39.12 13.43 -24.70
CA LYS A 370 -39.21 13.02 -26.10
C LYS A 370 -38.49 11.68 -26.21
N ALA A 371 -39.14 10.77 -26.94
CA ALA A 371 -38.69 9.41 -27.21
C ALA A 371 -37.17 9.34 -27.37
N ALA A 372 -36.54 8.45 -26.59
CA ALA A 372 -35.12 8.18 -26.70
C ALA A 372 -34.83 7.65 -28.12
N PRO A 373 -34.00 8.34 -28.93
CA PRO A 373 -33.25 7.64 -29.94
C PRO A 373 -32.23 6.76 -29.20
N SER A 374 -31.99 5.58 -29.77
CA SER A 374 -30.87 4.70 -29.46
C SER A 374 -29.60 5.47 -29.10
N LEU A 375 -28.87 4.97 -28.09
CA LEU A 375 -27.54 5.41 -27.66
C LEU A 375 -26.54 5.42 -28.82
N GLU A 376 -26.57 6.47 -29.62
CA GLU A 376 -25.43 6.95 -30.38
C GLU A 376 -25.00 8.25 -29.72
N ALA A 377 -23.80 8.23 -29.12
CA ALA A 377 -23.18 9.41 -28.54
C ALA A 377 -23.10 10.51 -29.61
N THR A 378 -23.57 11.72 -29.28
CA THR A 378 -23.30 12.91 -30.10
C THR A 378 -21.77 13.10 -30.25
N PRO A 379 -21.25 13.47 -31.43
CA PRO A 379 -19.83 13.31 -31.77
C PRO A 379 -18.84 14.31 -31.15
N THR A 380 -19.26 15.16 -30.22
CA THR A 380 -18.50 16.37 -29.82
C THR A 380 -17.55 16.22 -28.62
N ASP A 381 -17.60 15.12 -27.85
CA ASP A 381 -16.70 14.89 -26.70
C ASP A 381 -15.52 13.94 -27.00
N ARG A 382 -15.41 13.44 -28.23
CA ARG A 382 -14.33 12.53 -28.64
C ARG A 382 -13.29 13.32 -29.44
N PRO A 383 -11.99 13.22 -29.12
CA PRO A 383 -10.94 13.79 -29.95
C PRO A 383 -11.09 13.30 -31.39
N ALA A 384 -11.09 14.22 -32.35
CA ALA A 384 -11.10 13.86 -33.76
C ALA A 384 -9.72 13.33 -34.15
N ILE A 385 -9.66 12.04 -34.49
CA ILE A 385 -8.43 11.37 -34.93
C ILE A 385 -8.56 11.11 -36.44
N PRO A 386 -7.63 11.59 -37.29
CA PRO A 386 -7.67 11.35 -38.72
C PRO A 386 -7.82 9.86 -39.04
N ASP A 387 -8.73 9.52 -39.95
CA ASP A 387 -9.00 8.16 -40.45
C ASP A 387 -9.38 7.11 -39.40
N HIS A 388 -9.71 7.52 -38.17
CA HIS A 388 -10.04 6.62 -37.06
C HIS A 388 -11.28 7.11 -36.28
N THR A 389 -12.30 6.26 -36.22
CA THR A 389 -13.47 6.50 -35.37
C THR A 389 -13.23 5.93 -33.98
N LEU A 390 -13.14 6.78 -32.96
CA LEU A 390 -13.04 6.35 -31.57
C LEU A 390 -14.36 5.70 -31.13
N LEU A 391 -14.31 4.47 -30.62
CA LEU A 391 -15.48 3.68 -30.23
C LEU A 391 -15.70 3.69 -28.71
N ARG A 392 -14.68 3.28 -27.94
CA ARG A 392 -14.77 3.02 -26.49
C ARG A 392 -13.48 3.41 -25.79
N CYS A 393 -13.55 4.06 -24.64
CA CYS A 393 -12.39 4.29 -23.79
C CYS A 393 -12.04 2.98 -23.07
N ILE A 394 -10.80 2.51 -23.23
CA ILE A 394 -10.31 1.21 -22.74
C ILE A 394 -9.26 1.34 -21.64
N GLY A 395 -8.74 2.55 -21.42
CA GLY A 395 -7.85 2.87 -20.31
C GLY A 395 -7.78 4.38 -20.08
N GLU A 396 -7.58 4.79 -18.83
CA GLU A 396 -7.37 6.18 -18.42
C GLU A 396 -6.15 6.24 -17.51
N GLY A 397 -5.21 7.11 -17.84
CA GLY A 397 -4.00 7.38 -17.06
C GLY A 397 -3.96 8.84 -16.62
N SER A 398 -2.89 9.22 -15.90
CA SER A 398 -2.76 10.56 -15.32
C SER A 398 -2.83 11.71 -16.35
N TYR A 399 -2.37 11.46 -17.58
CA TYR A 399 -2.21 12.51 -18.60
C TYR A 399 -3.06 12.29 -19.86
N GLY A 400 -3.79 11.17 -19.95
CA GLY A 400 -4.43 10.78 -21.19
C GLY A 400 -5.36 9.58 -21.11
N LYS A 401 -5.97 9.26 -22.24
CA LYS A 401 -6.92 8.16 -22.40
C LYS A 401 -6.51 7.26 -23.56
N VAL A 402 -6.70 5.96 -23.42
CA VAL A 402 -6.54 4.97 -24.49
C VAL A 402 -7.92 4.55 -24.96
N TRP A 403 -8.13 4.58 -26.27
CA TRP A 403 -9.40 4.28 -26.91
C TRP A 403 -9.26 3.07 -27.84
N LEU A 404 -10.28 2.20 -27.84
CA LEU A 404 -10.56 1.34 -28.98
C LEU A 404 -11.07 2.22 -30.11
N ALA A 405 -10.43 2.15 -31.26
CA ALA A 405 -10.80 2.87 -32.46
C ALA A 405 -10.97 1.90 -33.63
N ARG A 406 -11.73 2.32 -34.63
CA ARG A 406 -11.89 1.61 -35.90
C ARG A 406 -11.33 2.48 -37.01
N SER A 407 -10.40 1.93 -37.80
CA SER A 407 -9.90 2.59 -38.99
C SER A 407 -10.96 2.63 -40.10
N VAL A 408 -10.74 3.44 -41.13
CA VAL A 408 -11.57 3.44 -42.36
C VAL A 408 -11.66 2.07 -43.04
N MET A 409 -10.63 1.23 -42.90
CA MET A 409 -10.61 -0.14 -43.44
C MET A 409 -11.40 -1.13 -42.57
N GLY A 410 -11.98 -0.66 -41.46
CA GLY A 410 -12.75 -1.48 -40.53
C GLY A 410 -11.91 -2.23 -39.50
N THR A 411 -10.59 -2.09 -39.50
CA THR A 411 -9.67 -2.74 -38.55
C THR A 411 -9.66 -2.02 -37.20
N TYR A 412 -9.59 -2.79 -36.11
CA TYR A 412 -9.51 -2.22 -34.75
C TYR A 412 -8.08 -1.81 -34.40
N ARG A 413 -7.96 -0.66 -33.71
CA ARG A 413 -6.70 -0.06 -33.26
C ARG A 413 -6.83 0.45 -31.82
N ALA A 414 -5.71 0.54 -31.11
CA ALA A 414 -5.63 1.28 -29.86
C ALA A 414 -5.13 2.69 -30.15
N VAL A 415 -5.80 3.72 -29.63
CA VAL A 415 -5.39 5.12 -29.79
C VAL A 415 -5.18 5.75 -28.42
N LYS A 416 -3.92 6.04 -28.07
CA LYS A 416 -3.57 6.80 -26.87
C LYS A 416 -3.63 8.29 -27.22
N VAL A 417 -4.41 9.06 -26.46
CA VAL A 417 -4.53 10.52 -26.58
C VAL A 417 -4.05 11.16 -25.29
N VAL A 418 -3.11 12.09 -25.39
CA VAL A 418 -2.50 12.81 -24.25
C VAL A 418 -2.83 14.29 -24.37
N PHE A 419 -3.42 14.86 -23.32
CA PHE A 419 -3.97 16.22 -23.34
C PHE A 419 -3.03 17.18 -22.62
N ARG A 420 -2.81 18.36 -23.22
CA ARG A 420 -1.94 19.41 -22.70
C ARG A 420 -2.46 20.00 -21.38
N ASP A 421 -3.77 20.08 -21.22
CA ASP A 421 -4.43 20.63 -20.03
C ASP A 421 -4.26 19.76 -18.76
N ARG A 422 -3.76 18.53 -18.91
CA ARG A 422 -3.42 17.63 -17.80
C ARG A 422 -2.03 17.86 -17.22
N PHE A 423 -1.28 18.83 -17.74
CA PHE A 423 0.06 19.18 -17.28
C PHE A 423 0.11 20.61 -16.74
N GLU A 424 0.82 20.79 -15.63
CA GLU A 424 1.05 22.11 -15.02
C GLU A 424 1.92 23.03 -15.89
N SER A 425 2.77 22.45 -16.75
CA SER A 425 3.68 23.18 -17.64
C SER A 425 3.90 22.42 -18.97
N ASP A 426 4.47 23.07 -19.98
CA ASP A 426 4.73 22.46 -21.29
C ASP A 426 5.83 21.38 -21.23
N ALA A 427 6.83 21.56 -20.36
CA ALA A 427 8.05 20.74 -20.39
C ALA A 427 7.81 19.22 -20.14
N PRO A 428 6.91 18.77 -19.24
CA PRO A 428 6.55 17.35 -19.13
C PRO A 428 5.73 16.82 -20.31
N PHE A 429 4.84 17.64 -20.87
CA PHE A 429 4.03 17.28 -22.05
C PHE A 429 4.90 17.04 -23.29
N ASP A 430 5.85 17.95 -23.55
CA ASP A 430 6.80 17.79 -24.66
C ASP A 430 7.80 16.65 -24.43
N ARG A 431 8.10 16.30 -23.16
CA ARG A 431 8.89 15.10 -22.82
C ARG A 431 8.15 13.81 -23.18
N GLU A 432 6.86 13.70 -22.87
CA GLU A 432 6.06 12.52 -23.24
C GLU A 432 5.94 12.40 -24.77
N PHE A 433 5.76 13.52 -25.48
CA PHE A 433 5.76 13.52 -26.94
C PHE A 433 7.11 13.12 -27.54
N SER A 434 8.21 13.65 -27.00
CA SER A 434 9.58 13.31 -27.43
C SER A 434 9.89 11.83 -27.21
N GLY A 435 9.43 11.24 -26.09
CA GLY A 435 9.61 9.82 -25.81
C GLY A 435 8.96 8.92 -26.86
N ILE A 436 7.72 9.23 -27.25
CA ILE A 436 7.00 8.52 -28.32
C ILE A 436 7.72 8.69 -29.66
N LYS A 437 8.17 9.90 -29.99
CA LYS A 437 8.91 10.18 -31.22
C LYS A 437 10.22 9.42 -31.30
N ASN A 438 10.94 9.28 -30.19
CA ASN A 438 12.19 8.54 -30.12
C ASN A 438 11.98 7.03 -30.24
N PHE A 439 10.87 6.50 -29.71
CA PHE A 439 10.59 5.06 -29.78
C PHE A 439 9.93 4.63 -31.10
N GLU A 440 9.13 5.47 -31.75
CA GLU A 440 8.38 5.11 -32.97
C GLU A 440 9.24 4.42 -34.05
N PRO A 441 10.46 4.90 -34.39
CA PRO A 441 11.32 4.26 -35.40
C PRO A 441 11.74 2.83 -35.02
N HIS A 442 11.80 2.53 -33.72
CA HIS A 442 12.24 1.24 -33.18
C HIS A 442 11.08 0.34 -32.78
N SER A 443 9.85 0.86 -32.73
CA SER A 443 8.66 0.14 -32.26
C SER A 443 8.38 -1.16 -33.01
N ARG A 444 8.78 -1.24 -34.29
CA ARG A 444 8.60 -2.41 -35.17
C ARG A 444 9.86 -3.27 -35.30
N SER A 445 10.93 -2.95 -34.56
CA SER A 445 12.23 -3.61 -34.70
C SER A 445 12.34 -4.93 -33.92
N HIS A 446 11.34 -5.26 -33.10
CA HIS A 446 11.32 -6.48 -32.29
C HIS A 446 9.88 -6.89 -31.98
N GLU A 447 9.58 -8.20 -32.02
CA GLU A 447 8.23 -8.73 -31.82
C GLU A 447 7.65 -8.42 -30.42
N GLY A 448 8.52 -8.26 -29.42
CA GLY A 448 8.13 -7.92 -28.04
C GLY A 448 7.77 -6.45 -27.80
N PHE A 449 7.67 -5.62 -28.84
CA PHE A 449 7.21 -4.24 -28.75
C PHE A 449 5.81 -4.10 -29.37
N VAL A 450 5.00 -3.20 -28.79
CA VAL A 450 3.76 -2.75 -29.42
C VAL A 450 4.10 -1.83 -30.60
N ASP A 451 3.57 -2.18 -31.77
CA ASP A 451 3.76 -1.40 -32.98
C ASP A 451 3.07 -0.03 -32.86
N ILE A 452 3.86 1.04 -33.00
CA ILE A 452 3.33 2.38 -33.22
C ILE A 452 3.11 2.57 -34.71
N LEU A 453 1.86 2.77 -35.11
CA LEU A 453 1.46 2.86 -36.52
C LEU A 453 1.46 4.29 -37.03
N HIS A 454 1.05 5.23 -36.18
CA HIS A 454 0.97 6.64 -36.53
C HIS A 454 1.02 7.51 -35.27
N VAL A 455 1.73 8.64 -35.35
CA VAL A 455 1.77 9.65 -34.30
C VAL A 455 1.31 10.97 -34.90
N GLY A 456 0.38 11.64 -34.25
CA GLY A 456 -0.13 12.93 -34.67
C GLY A 456 -0.20 13.91 -33.50
N ARG A 457 -0.19 15.20 -33.81
CA ARG A 457 -0.26 16.29 -32.85
C ARG A 457 -1.25 17.34 -33.35
N ASN A 458 -2.14 17.79 -32.47
CA ASN A 458 -3.11 18.83 -32.74
C ASN A 458 -2.94 19.93 -31.69
N ASP A 459 -2.07 20.89 -31.98
CA ASP A 459 -1.77 21.99 -31.07
C ASP A 459 -2.99 22.90 -30.84
N ALA A 460 -3.84 23.09 -31.85
CA ALA A 460 -5.06 23.90 -31.74
C ALA A 460 -6.07 23.30 -30.76
N ALA A 461 -6.18 21.98 -30.71
CA ALA A 461 -7.02 21.26 -29.76
C ALA A 461 -6.26 20.84 -28.48
N GLY A 462 -4.97 21.17 -28.36
CA GLY A 462 -4.17 20.93 -27.17
C GLY A 462 -3.92 19.45 -26.85
N PHE A 463 -3.72 18.58 -27.84
CA PHE A 463 -3.38 17.17 -27.58
C PHE A 463 -2.46 16.58 -28.65
N PHE A 464 -1.78 15.49 -28.30
CA PHE A 464 -1.17 14.58 -29.28
C PHE A 464 -1.73 13.16 -29.11
N PHE A 465 -1.55 12.33 -30.12
CA PHE A 465 -2.05 10.97 -30.11
C PHE A 465 -1.11 9.99 -30.81
N CYS A 466 -1.23 8.72 -30.42
CA CYS A 466 -0.49 7.60 -30.97
C CYS A 466 -1.47 6.48 -31.30
N VAL A 467 -1.50 6.06 -32.57
CA VAL A 467 -2.26 4.91 -33.06
C VAL A 467 -1.35 3.70 -33.02
N MET A 468 -1.82 2.62 -32.40
CA MET A 468 -1.08 1.40 -32.14
C MET A 468 -1.87 0.18 -32.61
N GLU A 469 -1.19 -0.96 -32.74
CA GLU A 469 -1.89 -2.24 -32.80
C GLU A 469 -2.76 -2.46 -31.55
N ILE A 470 -3.81 -3.28 -31.71
CA ILE A 470 -4.77 -3.56 -30.64
C ILE A 470 -4.33 -4.84 -29.91
N ALA A 471 -4.42 -4.82 -28.58
CA ALA A 471 -4.20 -6.02 -27.77
C ALA A 471 -5.34 -7.03 -27.96
N ASP A 472 -5.05 -8.29 -27.72
CA ASP A 472 -6.05 -9.35 -27.62
C ASP A 472 -7.13 -8.96 -26.60
N ASP A 473 -8.37 -9.41 -26.83
CA ASP A 473 -9.46 -9.30 -25.88
C ASP A 473 -9.20 -10.19 -24.65
N ALA A 474 -9.42 -9.63 -23.46
CA ALA A 474 -9.20 -10.33 -22.20
C ALA A 474 -10.09 -11.57 -22.00
N VAL A 475 -11.22 -11.67 -22.71
CA VAL A 475 -12.18 -12.77 -22.65
C VAL A 475 -12.18 -13.58 -23.94
N LEU A 476 -12.22 -12.90 -25.10
CA LEU A 476 -12.38 -13.55 -26.41
C LEU A 476 -11.06 -13.84 -27.13
N GLY A 477 -9.91 -13.54 -26.52
CA GLY A 477 -8.60 -13.74 -27.12
C GLY A 477 -8.43 -12.86 -28.35
N GLN A 478 -8.07 -13.43 -29.50
CA GLN A 478 -7.79 -12.65 -30.71
C GLN A 478 -9.05 -12.03 -31.35
N GLN A 479 -10.25 -12.43 -30.93
CA GLN A 479 -11.50 -11.86 -31.43
C GLN A 479 -11.90 -10.62 -30.61
N ILE A 480 -12.21 -9.51 -31.29
CA ILE A 480 -12.56 -8.24 -30.64
C ILE A 480 -14.08 -8.04 -30.66
N ASN A 481 -14.69 -7.90 -29.48
CA ASN A 481 -16.06 -7.40 -29.35
C ASN A 481 -16.04 -5.94 -28.86
N PRO A 482 -16.35 -4.95 -29.71
CA PRO A 482 -16.24 -3.53 -29.35
C PRO A 482 -17.02 -3.11 -28.10
N ASP A 483 -18.15 -3.76 -27.83
CA ASP A 483 -19.04 -3.38 -26.74
C ASP A 483 -18.47 -3.79 -25.37
N THR A 484 -17.77 -4.92 -25.33
CA THR A 484 -17.23 -5.53 -24.11
C THR A 484 -15.70 -5.51 -24.03
N TYR A 485 -15.03 -5.02 -25.08
CA TYR A 485 -13.59 -5.16 -25.22
C TYR A 485 -12.83 -4.57 -24.03
N ALA A 486 -11.88 -5.36 -23.56
CA ALA A 486 -10.85 -4.93 -22.63
C ALA A 486 -9.53 -5.60 -23.01
N PRO A 487 -8.40 -4.89 -22.94
CA PRO A 487 -7.11 -5.43 -23.37
C PRO A 487 -6.65 -6.55 -22.44
N ARG A 488 -6.18 -7.66 -23.01
CA ARG A 488 -5.50 -8.74 -22.30
C ARG A 488 -4.11 -8.25 -21.89
N THR A 489 -3.93 -8.05 -20.59
CA THR A 489 -2.67 -7.61 -19.97
C THR A 489 -2.18 -8.68 -19.00
N LEU A 490 -0.87 -8.72 -18.74
CA LEU A 490 -0.30 -9.63 -17.76
C LEU A 490 -0.93 -9.42 -16.37
N SER A 491 -1.23 -8.17 -16.00
CA SER A 491 -1.97 -7.87 -14.75
C SER A 491 -3.34 -8.54 -14.68
N ARG A 492 -4.07 -8.65 -15.79
CA ARG A 492 -5.37 -9.33 -15.82
C ARG A 492 -5.23 -10.85 -15.82
N GLU A 493 -4.16 -11.38 -16.41
CA GLU A 493 -3.85 -12.81 -16.31
C GLU A 493 -3.52 -13.17 -14.85
N LEU A 494 -2.76 -12.34 -14.13
CA LEU A 494 -2.52 -12.52 -12.68
C LEU A 494 -3.78 -12.36 -11.82
N ALA A 495 -4.77 -11.57 -12.25
CA ALA A 495 -6.03 -11.50 -11.52
C ALA A 495 -6.89 -12.78 -11.69
N LYS A 496 -6.64 -13.57 -12.74
CA LYS A 496 -7.34 -14.85 -13.00
C LYS A 496 -6.64 -16.05 -12.36
N HIS A 497 -5.32 -15.97 -12.18
CA HIS A 497 -4.48 -17.06 -11.73
C HIS A 497 -3.75 -16.67 -10.45
N GLU A 498 -3.73 -17.54 -9.43
CA GLU A 498 -2.90 -17.28 -8.23
C GLU A 498 -1.42 -17.16 -8.59
N ARG A 499 -0.90 -18.04 -9.46
CA ARG A 499 0.44 -17.95 -10.09
C ARG A 499 0.44 -18.58 -11.48
N LEU A 500 1.33 -18.13 -12.37
CA LEU A 500 1.50 -18.74 -13.69
C LEU A 500 2.41 -19.99 -13.61
N PRO A 501 2.20 -21.00 -14.48
CA PRO A 501 3.12 -22.13 -14.59
C PRO A 501 4.55 -21.67 -14.89
N SER A 502 5.55 -22.31 -14.28
CA SER A 502 6.98 -21.98 -14.43
C SER A 502 7.45 -21.93 -15.89
N GLY A 503 7.00 -22.87 -16.72
CA GLY A 503 7.31 -22.92 -18.15
C GLY A 503 6.70 -21.76 -18.92
N GLU A 504 5.55 -21.23 -18.50
CA GLU A 504 4.96 -20.02 -19.06
C GLU A 504 5.72 -18.76 -18.59
N CYS A 505 6.08 -18.72 -17.30
CA CYS A 505 6.92 -17.65 -16.75
C CYS A 505 8.26 -17.54 -17.49
N LEU A 506 8.91 -18.67 -17.77
CA LEU A 506 10.18 -18.70 -18.50
C LEU A 506 10.02 -18.21 -19.94
N LYS A 507 8.94 -18.57 -20.63
CA LYS A 507 8.64 -18.04 -21.97
C LYS A 507 8.47 -16.52 -21.94
N ILE A 508 7.66 -16.01 -21.01
CA ILE A 508 7.45 -14.57 -20.82
C ILE A 508 8.79 -13.88 -20.51
N ALA A 509 9.60 -14.45 -19.62
CA ALA A 509 10.92 -13.93 -19.27
C ALA A 509 11.85 -13.82 -20.49
N LEU A 510 11.92 -14.86 -21.32
CA LEU A 510 12.71 -14.85 -22.56
C LEU A 510 12.25 -13.74 -23.52
N PHE A 511 10.96 -13.69 -23.83
CA PHE A 511 10.43 -12.68 -24.76
C PHE A 511 10.68 -11.25 -24.27
N LEU A 512 10.37 -10.96 -23.00
CA LEU A 512 10.50 -9.61 -22.46
C LEU A 512 11.97 -9.19 -22.26
N SER A 513 12.84 -10.11 -21.85
CA SER A 513 14.27 -9.82 -21.69
C SER A 513 14.96 -9.57 -23.03
N SER A 514 14.58 -10.28 -24.11
CA SER A 514 15.04 -10.02 -25.48
C SER A 514 14.57 -8.66 -25.98
N ALA A 515 13.29 -8.33 -25.77
CA ALA A 515 12.74 -7.01 -26.11
C ALA A 515 13.47 -5.90 -25.35
N LEU A 516 13.73 -6.10 -24.06
CA LEU A 516 14.43 -5.13 -23.25
C LEU A 516 15.89 -4.95 -23.66
N ALA A 517 16.59 -6.03 -24.04
CA ALA A 517 17.93 -5.97 -24.60
C ALA A 517 17.96 -5.13 -25.88
N ARG A 518 17.01 -5.36 -26.81
CA ARG A 518 16.89 -4.57 -28.03
C ARG A 518 16.62 -3.09 -27.75
N LEU A 519 15.78 -2.78 -26.77
CA LEU A 519 15.51 -1.39 -26.37
C LEU A 519 16.78 -0.69 -25.86
N HIS A 520 17.55 -1.39 -25.04
CA HIS A 520 18.79 -0.88 -24.44
C HIS A 520 19.91 -0.68 -25.46
N GLU A 521 19.97 -1.51 -26.52
CA GLU A 521 20.89 -1.34 -27.65
C GLU A 521 20.68 -0.02 -28.40
N GLU A 522 19.43 0.41 -28.52
CA GLU A 522 19.06 1.69 -29.14
C GLU A 522 19.24 2.89 -28.19
N GLY A 523 19.82 2.67 -26.99
CA GLY A 523 20.08 3.73 -26.01
C GLY A 523 18.82 4.23 -25.28
N LEU A 524 17.72 3.47 -25.34
CA LEU A 524 16.45 3.81 -24.73
C LEU A 524 16.22 2.98 -23.45
N VAL A 525 15.47 3.55 -22.49
CA VAL A 525 15.01 2.85 -21.28
C VAL A 525 13.49 2.99 -21.13
N HIS A 526 12.83 1.96 -20.60
CA HIS A 526 11.36 1.89 -20.52
C HIS A 526 10.78 2.65 -19.31
N ARG A 527 11.43 2.58 -18.15
CA ARG A 527 11.09 3.30 -16.90
C ARG A 527 9.78 2.95 -16.18
N ASP A 528 8.86 2.22 -16.79
CA ASP A 528 7.59 1.82 -16.16
C ASP A 528 7.17 0.39 -16.54
N ILE A 529 8.11 -0.56 -16.43
CA ILE A 529 7.84 -1.98 -16.65
C ILE A 529 7.04 -2.53 -15.46
N LYS A 530 5.80 -2.95 -15.73
CA LYS A 530 4.86 -3.54 -14.76
C LYS A 530 3.84 -4.42 -15.49
N PRO A 531 3.09 -5.31 -14.79
CA PRO A 531 2.15 -6.23 -15.45
C PRO A 531 1.04 -5.54 -16.24
N SER A 532 0.61 -4.33 -15.86
CA SER A 532 -0.42 -3.60 -16.62
C SER A 532 0.09 -3.02 -17.94
N ASN A 533 1.40 -2.88 -18.09
CA ASN A 533 2.07 -2.36 -19.29
C ASN A 533 2.65 -3.50 -20.16
N ILE A 534 2.31 -4.75 -19.84
CA ILE A 534 2.61 -5.92 -20.69
C ILE A 534 1.29 -6.41 -21.25
N VAL A 535 1.10 -6.24 -22.56
CA VAL A 535 -0.13 -6.62 -23.27
C VAL A 535 0.12 -7.87 -24.11
N TYR A 536 -0.92 -8.65 -24.37
CA TYR A 536 -0.85 -9.74 -25.34
C TYR A 536 -1.38 -9.27 -26.68
N VAL A 537 -0.63 -9.49 -27.75
CA VAL A 537 -1.10 -9.30 -29.13
C VAL A 537 -0.83 -10.59 -29.89
N GLN A 538 -1.88 -11.19 -30.44
CA GLN A 538 -1.82 -12.50 -31.11
C GLN A 538 -1.18 -13.58 -30.20
N GLY A 539 -1.44 -13.51 -28.89
CA GLY A 539 -0.89 -14.41 -27.89
C GLY A 539 0.56 -14.15 -27.48
N VAL A 540 1.22 -13.13 -28.04
CA VAL A 540 2.61 -12.75 -27.72
C VAL A 540 2.63 -11.64 -26.67
N PRO A 541 3.39 -11.77 -25.57
CA PRO A 541 3.54 -10.69 -24.59
C PRO A 541 4.44 -9.58 -25.14
N LYS A 542 3.96 -8.34 -25.09
CA LYS A 542 4.62 -7.15 -25.62
C LYS A 542 4.68 -6.03 -24.59
N LEU A 543 5.79 -5.28 -24.58
CA LEU A 543 5.96 -4.07 -23.78
C LEU A 543 5.15 -2.92 -24.39
N ALA A 544 4.33 -2.29 -23.57
CA ALA A 544 3.43 -1.19 -23.91
C ALA A 544 3.64 0.03 -23.00
N ASP A 545 2.94 1.12 -23.30
CA ASP A 545 2.97 2.41 -22.59
C ASP A 545 4.36 3.07 -22.53
N ILE A 546 4.76 3.56 -23.70
CA ILE A 546 6.07 4.15 -24.02
C ILE A 546 6.18 5.63 -23.63
N GLY A 547 5.15 6.21 -22.99
CA GLY A 547 5.12 7.65 -22.66
C GLY A 547 6.26 8.13 -21.73
N LEU A 548 6.97 7.19 -21.10
CA LEU A 548 8.11 7.45 -20.22
C LEU A 548 9.45 7.00 -20.81
N VAL A 549 9.46 6.50 -22.05
CA VAL A 549 10.69 6.13 -22.76
C VAL A 549 11.48 7.39 -23.04
N ALA A 550 12.74 7.39 -22.65
CA ALA A 550 13.64 8.51 -22.90
C ALA A 550 15.09 8.04 -22.98
N ASP A 551 15.92 8.84 -23.62
CA ASP A 551 17.37 8.62 -23.73
C ASP A 551 17.97 8.47 -22.33
N VAL A 552 18.90 7.52 -22.18
CA VAL A 552 19.67 7.28 -20.95
C VAL A 552 20.34 8.56 -20.43
N ARG A 553 20.71 9.50 -21.32
CA ARG A 553 21.40 10.75 -20.99
C ARG A 553 20.47 11.87 -20.49
N GLU A 554 19.16 11.79 -20.75
CA GLU A 554 18.15 12.78 -20.36
C GLU A 554 17.30 12.36 -19.14
N ALA A 555 17.66 11.25 -18.50
CA ALA A 555 16.96 10.64 -17.36
C ALA A 555 17.11 11.44 -16.04
N LYS A 556 16.48 12.62 -15.93
CA LYS A 556 16.55 13.47 -14.70
C LYS A 556 15.26 13.54 -13.88
N SER A 557 14.17 12.85 -14.26
CA SER A 557 12.89 12.87 -13.54
C SER A 557 12.54 11.52 -12.91
N TYR A 558 12.22 11.52 -11.61
CA TYR A 558 11.79 10.35 -10.84
C TYR A 558 10.34 9.96 -11.21
N VAL A 559 10.19 9.17 -12.26
CA VAL A 559 8.87 8.71 -12.74
C VAL A 559 8.88 7.18 -12.88
N GLY A 560 7.84 6.52 -12.37
CA GLY A 560 7.65 5.07 -12.43
C GLY A 560 6.68 4.58 -11.33
N THR A 561 6.31 3.30 -11.39
CA THR A 561 5.35 2.73 -10.44
C THR A 561 6.02 2.21 -9.16
N ALA A 562 5.52 2.63 -8.00
CA ALA A 562 6.04 2.24 -6.69
C ALA A 562 6.02 0.70 -6.50
N GLY A 563 7.16 0.15 -6.05
CA GLY A 563 7.37 -1.30 -5.91
C GLY A 563 8.07 -1.97 -7.11
N PHE A 564 8.06 -1.34 -8.28
CA PHE A 564 8.87 -1.75 -9.44
C PHE A 564 10.14 -0.89 -9.60
N ILE A 565 10.13 0.35 -9.11
CA ILE A 565 11.31 1.22 -9.11
C ILE A 565 12.38 0.67 -8.14
N PRO A 566 13.66 0.55 -8.56
CA PRO A 566 14.74 0.14 -7.68
C PRO A 566 15.14 1.26 -6.69
N PRO A 567 15.90 0.94 -5.61
CA PRO A 567 16.26 1.90 -4.56
C PRO A 567 17.01 3.15 -5.04
N GLU A 568 17.85 3.02 -6.07
CA GLU A 568 18.60 4.14 -6.67
C GLU A 568 17.77 5.00 -7.62
N GLY A 569 16.51 4.62 -7.88
CA GLY A 569 15.60 5.34 -8.77
C GLY A 569 15.55 4.82 -10.21
N PRO A 570 14.60 5.32 -11.02
CA PRO A 570 14.39 4.88 -12.40
C PRO A 570 15.41 5.50 -13.37
N GLY A 571 15.39 5.07 -14.63
CA GLY A 571 16.08 5.78 -15.71
C GLY A 571 17.43 5.20 -16.15
N THR A 572 17.83 4.04 -15.63
CA THR A 572 18.98 3.28 -16.14
C THR A 572 18.54 1.94 -16.72
N THR A 573 19.38 1.34 -17.57
CA THR A 573 19.14 -0.02 -18.08
C THR A 573 19.02 -1.04 -16.94
N GLN A 574 19.81 -0.88 -15.88
CA GLN A 574 19.75 -1.72 -14.68
C GLN A 574 18.47 -1.52 -13.85
N ALA A 575 17.80 -0.37 -13.97
CA ALA A 575 16.51 -0.13 -13.34
C ALA A 575 15.36 -0.84 -14.06
N ASP A 576 15.41 -0.90 -15.39
CA ASP A 576 14.44 -1.70 -16.16
C ASP A 576 14.61 -3.20 -15.88
N ILE A 577 15.86 -3.69 -15.77
CA ILE A 577 16.16 -5.09 -15.40
C ILE A 577 15.55 -5.42 -14.03
N TYR A 578 15.70 -4.53 -13.05
CA TYR A 578 15.09 -4.70 -11.74
C TYR A 578 13.55 -4.76 -11.82
N SER A 579 12.96 -3.83 -12.60
CA SER A 579 11.51 -3.78 -12.81
C SER A 579 10.99 -5.06 -13.45
N LEU A 580 11.68 -5.58 -14.47
CA LEU A 580 11.37 -6.87 -15.09
C LEU A 580 11.52 -8.02 -14.07
N GLY A 581 12.55 -8.01 -13.24
CA GLY A 581 12.72 -8.98 -12.15
C GLY A 581 11.53 -9.00 -11.19
N LYS A 582 10.99 -7.83 -10.83
CA LYS A 582 9.78 -7.71 -10.02
C LYS A 582 8.54 -8.25 -10.72
N VAL A 583 8.37 -8.00 -12.03
CA VAL A 583 7.29 -8.62 -12.81
C VAL A 583 7.40 -10.15 -12.78
N LEU A 584 8.61 -10.68 -13.02
CA LEU A 584 8.85 -12.12 -13.03
C LEU A 584 8.60 -12.76 -11.65
N TYR A 585 8.92 -12.05 -10.57
CA TYR A 585 8.53 -12.45 -9.22
C TYR A 585 7.02 -12.55 -9.05
N GLU A 586 6.26 -11.50 -9.41
CA GLU A 586 4.79 -11.51 -9.25
C GLU A 586 4.15 -12.66 -10.02
N ILE A 587 4.61 -12.94 -11.25
CA ILE A 587 3.99 -13.99 -12.06
C ILE A 587 4.38 -15.41 -11.65
N SER A 588 5.59 -15.60 -11.14
CA SER A 588 6.10 -16.92 -10.77
C SER A 588 5.71 -17.32 -9.35
N MET A 589 5.67 -16.35 -8.42
CA MET A 589 5.36 -16.59 -7.02
C MET A 589 3.90 -16.31 -6.68
N GLY A 590 3.17 -15.54 -7.50
CA GLY A 590 1.79 -15.16 -7.20
C GLY A 590 1.66 -14.16 -6.04
N MET A 591 2.75 -13.50 -5.67
CA MET A 591 2.83 -12.57 -4.53
C MET A 591 3.04 -11.14 -5.02
N ASP A 592 2.59 -10.15 -4.24
CA ASP A 592 2.86 -8.75 -4.56
C ASP A 592 4.37 -8.47 -4.52
N ARG A 593 4.88 -7.74 -5.52
CA ARG A 593 6.30 -7.34 -5.66
C ARG A 593 6.96 -6.74 -4.41
N ARG A 594 6.17 -6.21 -3.47
CA ARG A 594 6.64 -5.64 -2.19
C ARG A 594 7.05 -6.70 -1.18
N LEU A 595 6.60 -7.94 -1.36
CA LEU A 595 6.95 -9.09 -0.53
C LEU A 595 8.25 -9.77 -0.98
N PHE A 596 8.78 -9.46 -2.16
CA PHE A 596 10.07 -10.00 -2.60
C PHE A 596 11.16 -9.78 -1.52
N PRO A 597 11.98 -10.78 -1.18
CA PRO A 597 12.13 -12.09 -1.84
C PRO A 597 11.37 -13.25 -1.18
N GLU A 598 10.25 -13.00 -0.49
CA GLU A 598 9.43 -14.05 0.13
C GLU A 598 8.95 -15.10 -0.89
N VAL A 599 8.76 -16.35 -0.42
CA VAL A 599 8.27 -17.48 -1.22
C VAL A 599 6.96 -17.99 -0.59
N PRO A 600 5.93 -18.33 -1.38
CA PRO A 600 4.69 -18.93 -0.89
C PRO A 600 4.93 -20.19 -0.03
N TYR A 601 4.15 -20.35 1.05
CA TYR A 601 4.26 -21.48 1.98
C TYR A 601 4.06 -22.84 1.30
N ASP A 602 3.15 -22.92 0.32
CA ASP A 602 2.81 -24.15 -0.40
C ASP A 602 3.92 -24.67 -1.33
N LEU A 603 4.88 -23.80 -1.70
CA LEU A 603 6.08 -24.20 -2.44
C LEU A 603 7.16 -24.83 -1.54
N GLY A 604 7.03 -24.72 -0.20
CA GLY A 604 7.96 -25.29 0.77
C GLY A 604 7.71 -26.77 1.13
N GLU A 605 6.51 -27.31 0.83
CA GLU A 605 6.08 -28.64 1.30
C GLU A 605 6.14 -29.76 0.23
N GLY A 606 6.76 -29.51 -0.94
CA GLY A 606 6.90 -30.50 -2.02
C GLY A 606 8.19 -30.36 -2.84
N PRO A 607 8.48 -31.28 -3.78
CA PRO A 607 9.61 -31.14 -4.69
C PRO A 607 9.41 -29.91 -5.58
N LEU A 608 10.11 -28.84 -5.22
CA LEU A 608 10.18 -27.59 -5.98
C LEU A 608 10.59 -27.87 -7.43
N ASP A 609 9.77 -27.42 -8.37
CA ASP A 609 10.05 -27.40 -9.80
C ASP A 609 11.43 -26.77 -10.08
N GLU A 610 12.34 -27.53 -10.68
CA GLU A 610 13.69 -27.07 -11.02
C GLU A 610 13.67 -25.84 -11.93
N THR A 611 12.68 -25.74 -12.82
CA THR A 611 12.49 -24.55 -13.68
C THR A 611 12.20 -23.31 -12.85
N LEU A 612 11.38 -23.44 -11.80
CA LEU A 612 11.04 -22.35 -10.91
C LEU A 612 12.22 -21.95 -10.02
N LYS A 613 12.99 -22.93 -9.52
CA LYS A 613 14.24 -22.66 -8.77
C LYS A 613 15.25 -21.87 -9.61
N ASP A 614 15.52 -22.37 -10.81
CA ASP A 614 16.46 -21.76 -11.74
C ASP A 614 15.99 -20.35 -12.13
N LEU A 615 14.69 -20.17 -12.43
CA LEU A 615 14.11 -18.85 -12.71
C LEU A 615 14.23 -17.91 -11.50
N ASN A 616 13.97 -18.40 -10.28
CA ASN A 616 14.10 -17.60 -9.07
C ASN A 616 15.53 -17.10 -8.85
N SER A 617 16.55 -17.86 -9.22
CA SER A 617 17.95 -17.42 -9.15
C SER A 617 18.23 -16.20 -10.04
N VAL A 618 17.64 -16.17 -11.24
CA VAL A 618 17.71 -15.03 -12.16
C VAL A 618 16.95 -13.83 -11.59
N ILE A 619 15.75 -14.07 -11.03
CA ILE A 619 14.93 -13.03 -10.39
C ILE A 619 15.68 -12.37 -9.23
N LEU A 620 16.29 -13.16 -8.33
CA LEU A 620 17.07 -12.67 -7.20
C LEU A 620 18.25 -11.79 -7.65
N LYS A 621 18.95 -12.19 -8.71
CA LYS A 621 20.05 -11.43 -9.30
C LYS A 621 19.56 -10.14 -9.98
N ALA A 622 18.46 -10.20 -10.73
CA ALA A 622 17.86 -9.02 -11.36
C ALA A 622 17.38 -7.99 -10.32
N CYS A 623 16.84 -8.45 -9.19
CA CYS A 623 16.30 -7.63 -8.10
C CYS A 623 17.32 -7.29 -7.00
N ALA A 624 18.62 -7.53 -7.19
CA ALA A 624 19.62 -7.26 -6.17
C ALA A 624 19.64 -5.77 -5.78
N ARG A 625 19.64 -5.45 -4.48
CA ARG A 625 19.57 -4.06 -3.99
C ARG A 625 20.67 -3.17 -4.57
N ALA A 626 21.91 -3.64 -4.56
CA ALA A 626 23.05 -2.94 -5.14
C ALA A 626 23.11 -3.16 -6.67
N PRO A 627 23.12 -2.09 -7.51
CA PRO A 627 23.21 -2.22 -8.98
C PRO A 627 24.43 -3.02 -9.47
N SER A 628 25.54 -2.95 -8.72
CA SER A 628 26.76 -3.72 -9.01
C SER A 628 26.59 -5.24 -8.89
N LYS A 629 25.58 -5.71 -8.15
CA LYS A 629 25.24 -7.13 -7.99
C LYS A 629 24.17 -7.61 -8.99
N ARG A 630 23.59 -6.69 -9.78
CA ARG A 630 22.61 -7.03 -10.83
C ARG A 630 23.29 -7.40 -12.14
N TYR A 631 22.49 -7.88 -13.09
CA TYR A 631 22.90 -7.97 -14.48
C TYR A 631 23.38 -6.60 -14.99
N ARG A 632 24.54 -6.61 -15.68
CA ARG A 632 25.10 -5.41 -16.31
C ARG A 632 24.28 -4.95 -17.52
N SER A 633 23.58 -5.86 -18.18
CA SER A 633 22.71 -5.59 -19.34
C SER A 633 21.57 -6.59 -19.42
N ALA A 634 20.46 -6.20 -20.06
CA ALA A 634 19.33 -7.09 -20.32
C ALA A 634 19.73 -8.26 -21.22
N GLN A 635 20.69 -8.07 -22.13
CA GLN A 635 21.28 -9.14 -22.93
C GLN A 635 21.88 -10.27 -22.08
N ARG A 636 22.61 -9.94 -21.00
CA ARG A 636 23.14 -10.96 -20.08
C ARG A 636 22.05 -11.69 -19.30
N MET A 637 20.97 -11.00 -18.97
CA MET A 637 19.80 -11.64 -18.34
C MET A 637 19.11 -12.61 -19.30
N TYR A 638 18.94 -12.20 -20.57
CA TYR A 638 18.38 -13.04 -21.63
C TYR A 638 19.24 -14.30 -21.87
N GLU A 639 20.56 -14.17 -21.94
CA GLU A 639 21.49 -15.30 -22.09
C GLU A 639 21.36 -16.32 -20.94
N ASP A 640 21.30 -15.86 -19.68
CA ASP A 640 21.10 -16.72 -18.51
C ASP A 640 19.74 -17.45 -18.61
N LEU A 641 18.66 -16.75 -18.98
CA LEU A 641 17.32 -17.33 -19.17
C LEU A 641 17.27 -18.34 -20.31
N LEU A 642 17.98 -18.08 -21.42
CA LEU A 642 18.05 -18.98 -22.56
C LEU A 642 18.71 -20.30 -22.17
N GLY A 643 19.78 -20.24 -21.38
CA GLY A 643 20.44 -21.43 -20.82
C GLY A 643 19.51 -22.30 -19.97
N LEU A 644 18.54 -21.71 -19.25
CA LEU A 644 17.53 -22.46 -18.50
C LEU A 644 16.58 -23.22 -19.44
N SER A 645 16.15 -22.59 -20.53
CA SER A 645 15.26 -23.21 -21.52
C SER A 645 15.92 -24.37 -22.28
N GLU A 646 17.24 -24.33 -22.46
CA GLU A 646 17.99 -25.41 -23.13
C GLU A 646 18.23 -26.61 -22.21
N LYS A 647 18.50 -26.38 -20.92
CA LYS A 647 18.60 -27.46 -19.91
C LYS A 647 17.32 -28.30 -19.85
N GLY A 648 16.15 -27.66 -19.90
CA GLY A 648 14.85 -28.34 -19.90
C GLY A 648 14.53 -29.17 -21.15
N LYS A 649 15.30 -29.02 -22.24
CA LYS A 649 15.11 -29.76 -23.51
C LYS A 649 15.98 -31.02 -23.63
N THR A 650 16.90 -31.26 -22.70
CA THR A 650 17.80 -32.42 -22.77
C THR A 650 17.15 -33.63 -22.07
N PRO A 651 16.80 -34.74 -22.75
CA PRO A 651 16.24 -35.90 -22.08
C PRO A 651 17.28 -36.53 -21.15
N ALA A 652 16.86 -36.90 -19.94
CA ALA A 652 17.66 -37.68 -19.01
C ALA A 652 17.90 -39.11 -19.53
N THR A 653 18.77 -39.28 -20.53
CA THR A 653 19.33 -40.60 -20.87
C THR A 653 20.55 -40.88 -20.00
N ARG A 654 20.33 -41.23 -18.73
CA ARG A 654 21.29 -42.05 -17.98
C ARG A 654 20.83 -43.50 -18.08
N ARG A 655 21.47 -44.25 -18.99
CA ARG A 655 21.42 -45.73 -18.98
C ARG A 655 21.87 -46.23 -17.60
N PRO A 656 21.20 -47.23 -17.01
CA PRO A 656 21.74 -47.93 -15.86
C PRO A 656 22.99 -48.71 -16.29
N LYS A 657 24.08 -48.58 -15.55
CA LYS A 657 25.18 -49.53 -15.62
C LYS A 657 24.69 -50.84 -14.99
N ASN A 658 24.41 -51.83 -15.83
CA ASN A 658 24.34 -53.24 -15.43
C ASN A 658 25.71 -53.87 -15.67
N GLY A 659 26.17 -54.68 -14.71
CA GLY A 659 27.29 -55.63 -14.87
C GLY A 659 28.62 -55.12 -14.37
#